data_AF-A0AAV0AX16-F1
#
_entry.id   AF-A0AAV0AX16-F1
#
_cell.length_a   1.000
_cell.length_b   1.000
_cell.length_c   1.000
_cell.angle_alpha   90.00
_cell.angle_beta   90.00
_cell.angle_gamma   90.00
#
_symmetry.space_group_name_H-M   'P 1'
#
loop_
_entity.id
_entity.type
_entity.pdbx_description
1 polymer ?
#
loop_
_entity_poly.entity_id
_entity_poly.type
_entity_poly.pdbx_seq_one_letter_code
_entity_poly.pdbx_strand_id
1 'polypeptide(L)'
;MTRIAVLTSGGDSAGMNAAVRSVVRMGITKSCEVYVIREGWEGLVRGNEDDPKITTEDSKSLLRKTEIIKTSDRPLSTNYMPKYFDGDCLKEGEADSELKGRHIIRVGWDDVGSFLQEGGTLIGTQRSKAFREVEGRRKAALNLIIHGIHALIVCGGDGSLTGADRLRAEWPDHVQALLISKQITSAQASEYTRLIIVGLVGSIDNDMAMTDMTIGAPTALHRICESIDNISSTASSHSRAFVVEVMGRNCGWLALMAGMSSGADYVFIPEKPPAYDDWEHELCEALRRHREVGKRKSIVIVAEGAIDKHLNPIKASYIASILTDRLKLDTRVTTLGHTQRGGRPCAYDRLLATLQGIESVEAVLDLVRSGGGESPLIGIAENQIIRVPLMKAVATTQALAKAIADKDFKKAIALRDPEYRNSFDAFAATTRLDDRLQLPESQRMRIGIMHIGAPAGGMNAATRTAVRFCITRGHTPLAIQNSWNGLIENHVKELNWLTVDQWTTRGGSELGTNRKLPDEENIGEITERIRQYKFDGLLLIGGFEVLRSLIFLEKSKDKYPELKIPIVHLPATISNNVPVTEWSLGSDTSINVLVEACDAIRKSASASRSRVFVVETQGGQCGYIAVLGALATGASVVHIPEEPVRLQQVALDVQFLQKRFRADRKGKSQGRILVRSDKSSSTYNNDVITKILNEEGKDLFDARQVSLGHTLQGGIPSPRDRTRAVGLSIKCIQFLERHCEKVEPSELISTPGRNTNAPAVEKLLQNEDLYGTIVITGSQVRIANLKEMTESADFKNRRGLNPWWKDLKKVVEIMGGRMEEGFKLHST
;
A
#
# COMPACT_ATOMS: atom_id res chain seq x y z
N MET A 1 6.15 -32.96 11.18
CA MET A 1 6.68 -31.77 10.50
C MET A 1 5.53 -31.10 9.77
N THR A 2 5.36 -29.78 9.87
CA THR A 2 4.23 -29.08 9.23
C THR A 2 4.46 -28.97 7.71
N ARG A 3 3.45 -29.33 6.91
CA ARG A 3 3.47 -29.19 5.44
C ARG A 3 2.41 -28.18 5.02
N ILE A 4 2.84 -27.12 4.34
CA ILE A 4 2.01 -25.98 3.95
C ILE A 4 1.98 -25.91 2.43
N ALA A 5 0.80 -25.79 1.84
CA ALA A 5 0.66 -25.44 0.43
C ALA A 5 0.15 -24.01 0.27
N VAL A 6 0.59 -23.32 -0.78
CA VAL A 6 0.06 -22.03 -1.21
C VAL A 6 -0.47 -22.12 -2.63
N LEU A 7 -1.64 -21.53 -2.87
CA LEU A 7 -2.23 -21.39 -4.20
C LEU A 7 -2.74 -19.98 -4.42
N THR A 8 -2.74 -19.54 -5.68
CA THR A 8 -3.41 -18.31 -6.12
C THR A 8 -4.61 -18.69 -6.97
N SER A 9 -5.75 -18.04 -6.74
CA SER A 9 -6.99 -18.35 -7.45
C SER A 9 -7.86 -17.12 -7.67
N GLY A 10 -8.54 -17.08 -8.81
CA GLY A 10 -9.38 -15.95 -9.20
C GLY A 10 -8.68 -15.05 -10.22
N GLY A 11 -9.13 -13.80 -10.34
CA GLY A 11 -8.40 -12.81 -11.13
C GLY A 11 -7.07 -12.48 -10.47
N ASP A 12 -6.00 -12.43 -11.25
CA ASP A 12 -4.69 -12.05 -10.75
C ASP A 12 -4.65 -10.58 -10.30
N SER A 13 -3.73 -10.29 -9.38
CA SER A 13 -3.43 -8.95 -8.92
C SER A 13 -1.94 -8.81 -8.62
N ALA A 14 -1.38 -7.63 -8.93
CA ALA A 14 0.04 -7.37 -8.68
C ALA A 14 0.34 -7.43 -7.17
N GLY A 15 1.27 -8.30 -6.78
CA GLY A 15 1.61 -8.56 -5.38
C GLY A 15 1.33 -9.99 -4.92
N MET A 16 0.53 -10.78 -5.67
CA MET A 16 0.33 -12.20 -5.38
C MET A 16 1.65 -12.99 -5.32
N ASN A 17 2.60 -12.68 -6.21
CA ASN A 17 3.93 -13.28 -6.17
C ASN A 17 4.71 -12.94 -4.89
N ALA A 18 4.57 -11.71 -4.39
CA ALA A 18 5.19 -11.28 -3.13
C ALA A 18 4.59 -12.02 -1.92
N ALA A 19 3.27 -12.30 -1.94
CA ALA A 19 2.60 -13.13 -0.95
C ALA A 19 3.13 -14.57 -0.99
N VAL A 20 3.13 -15.22 -2.15
CA VAL A 20 3.65 -16.59 -2.35
C VAL A 20 5.11 -16.68 -1.89
N ARG A 21 5.95 -15.72 -2.30
CA ARG A 21 7.36 -15.65 -1.87
C ARG A 21 7.50 -15.65 -0.36
N SER A 22 6.66 -14.86 0.31
CA SER A 22 6.77 -14.65 1.75
C SER A 22 6.26 -15.86 2.52
N VAL A 23 5.21 -16.52 2.05
CA VAL A 23 4.76 -17.81 2.58
C VAL A 23 5.85 -18.87 2.46
N VAL A 24 6.48 -18.99 1.29
CA VAL A 24 7.55 -19.98 1.05
C VAL A 24 8.75 -19.71 1.95
N ARG A 25 9.25 -18.47 1.97
CA ARG A 25 10.40 -18.11 2.80
C ARG A 25 10.11 -18.30 4.27
N MET A 26 9.00 -17.76 4.76
CA MET A 26 8.65 -17.84 6.17
C MET A 26 8.39 -19.28 6.62
N GLY A 27 7.71 -20.09 5.80
CA GLY A 27 7.49 -21.52 6.08
C GLY A 27 8.80 -22.27 6.23
N ILE A 28 9.76 -22.07 5.33
CA ILE A 28 11.10 -22.69 5.41
C ILE A 28 11.85 -22.21 6.65
N THR A 29 11.80 -20.91 6.96
CA THR A 29 12.41 -20.35 8.19
C THR A 29 11.83 -20.98 9.45
N LYS A 30 10.55 -21.36 9.45
CA LYS A 30 9.88 -22.06 10.55
C LYS A 30 9.94 -23.59 10.44
N SER A 31 10.88 -24.12 9.66
CA SER A 31 11.10 -25.57 9.50
C SER A 31 9.88 -26.34 8.95
N CYS A 32 9.03 -25.68 8.17
CA CYS A 32 7.95 -26.31 7.42
C CYS A 32 8.45 -26.78 6.05
N GLU A 33 7.80 -27.80 5.48
CA GLU A 33 7.92 -28.09 4.06
C GLU A 33 6.84 -27.30 3.31
N VAL A 34 7.23 -26.54 2.28
CA VAL A 34 6.29 -25.68 1.55
C VAL A 34 6.09 -26.18 0.13
N TYR A 35 4.84 -26.16 -0.31
CA TYR A 35 4.38 -26.54 -1.63
C TYR A 35 3.71 -25.36 -2.31
N VAL A 36 3.88 -25.28 -3.62
CA VAL A 36 3.12 -24.40 -4.50
C VAL A 36 2.14 -25.25 -5.29
N ILE A 37 0.90 -24.80 -5.38
CA ILE A 37 -0.11 -25.40 -6.25
C ILE A 37 -0.27 -24.49 -7.47
N ARG A 38 0.03 -25.02 -8.65
CA ARG A 38 -0.10 -24.31 -9.91
C ARG A 38 -1.55 -24.25 -10.37
N GLU A 39 -1.90 -23.23 -11.16
CA GLU A 39 -3.21 -23.08 -11.80
C GLU A 39 -4.40 -23.07 -10.82
N GLY A 40 -4.16 -22.64 -9.58
CA GLY A 40 -5.16 -22.53 -8.53
C GLY A 40 -5.90 -23.84 -8.21
N TRP A 41 -7.23 -23.75 -8.07
CA TRP A 41 -8.06 -24.92 -7.76
C TRP A 41 -8.00 -26.00 -8.85
N GLU A 42 -7.78 -25.62 -10.10
CA GLU A 42 -7.72 -26.59 -11.20
C GLU A 42 -6.50 -27.50 -11.06
N GLY A 43 -5.33 -26.93 -10.79
CA GLY A 43 -4.15 -27.76 -10.55
C GLY A 43 -4.24 -28.57 -9.26
N LEU A 44 -4.94 -28.07 -8.24
CA LEU A 44 -5.21 -28.88 -7.03
C LEU A 44 -6.04 -30.12 -7.35
N VAL A 45 -7.05 -30.00 -8.22
CA VAL A 45 -7.88 -31.13 -8.64
C VAL A 45 -7.09 -32.09 -9.54
N ARG A 46 -6.28 -31.56 -10.47
CA ARG A 46 -5.46 -32.40 -11.37
C ARG A 46 -4.38 -33.18 -10.63
N GLY A 47 -3.74 -32.58 -9.62
CA GLY A 47 -2.62 -33.19 -8.94
C GLY A 47 -1.42 -33.38 -9.88
N ASN A 48 -0.63 -34.42 -9.66
CA ASN A 48 0.55 -34.73 -10.50
C ASN A 48 0.33 -35.98 -11.37
N GLU A 49 -0.92 -36.36 -11.65
CA GLU A 49 -1.25 -37.60 -12.38
C GLU A 49 -0.70 -37.62 -13.82
N ASP A 50 -0.60 -36.44 -14.45
CA ASP A 50 -0.14 -36.27 -15.83
C ASP A 50 1.39 -36.04 -15.94
N ASP A 51 2.16 -36.21 -14.86
CA ASP A 51 3.60 -35.99 -14.85
C ASP A 51 4.30 -37.05 -15.74
N PRO A 52 4.96 -36.66 -16.85
CA PRO A 52 5.61 -37.60 -17.77
C PRO A 52 6.83 -38.31 -17.14
N LYS A 53 7.31 -37.85 -15.99
CA LYS A 53 8.40 -38.51 -15.23
C LYS A 53 7.89 -39.62 -14.31
N ILE A 54 6.57 -39.71 -14.10
CA ILE A 54 5.95 -40.78 -13.34
C ILE A 54 5.54 -41.87 -14.35
N THR A 55 6.18 -43.04 -14.29
CA THR A 55 5.82 -44.17 -15.15
C THR A 55 4.45 -44.74 -14.78
N THR A 56 3.76 -45.44 -15.67
CA THR A 56 2.45 -46.09 -15.38
C THR A 56 2.47 -47.08 -14.20
N GLU A 57 3.64 -47.63 -13.87
CA GLU A 57 3.85 -48.41 -12.64
C GLU A 57 4.03 -47.50 -11.42
N ASP A 58 4.75 -46.37 -11.55
CA ASP A 58 4.91 -45.35 -10.50
C ASP A 58 3.62 -44.58 -10.20
N SER A 59 2.71 -44.33 -11.15
CA SER A 59 1.41 -43.70 -10.87
C SER A 59 0.52 -44.63 -10.05
N LYS A 60 0.52 -45.92 -10.37
CA LYS A 60 -0.14 -46.97 -9.58
C LYS A 60 0.58 -47.22 -8.24
N SER A 61 1.90 -46.98 -8.18
CA SER A 61 2.72 -47.06 -6.96
C SER A 61 2.61 -45.80 -6.09
N LEU A 62 2.40 -44.59 -6.59
CA LEU A 62 2.09 -43.40 -5.79
C LEU A 62 0.70 -43.50 -5.16
N LEU A 63 -0.22 -44.19 -5.84
CA LEU A 63 -1.55 -44.55 -5.33
C LEU A 63 -1.54 -45.83 -4.45
N ARG A 64 -0.45 -46.62 -4.39
CA ARG A 64 -0.37 -47.91 -3.63
C ARG A 64 0.75 -48.02 -2.61
N LYS A 65 1.88 -47.31 -2.77
CA LYS A 65 2.97 -47.16 -1.79
C LYS A 65 2.48 -46.20 -0.73
N THR A 66 1.65 -46.79 0.10
CA THR A 66 1.21 -46.25 1.37
C THR A 66 2.28 -46.51 2.43
N GLU A 67 3.53 -46.20 2.08
CA GLU A 67 4.57 -45.96 3.06
C GLU A 67 4.79 -44.47 3.07
N ILE A 68 4.40 -43.84 4.18
CA ILE A 68 4.86 -42.53 4.59
C ILE A 68 6.33 -42.43 4.15
N ILE A 69 6.65 -41.52 3.22
CA ILE A 69 8.05 -41.19 2.92
C ILE A 69 8.63 -40.75 4.26
N LYS A 70 9.31 -41.68 4.95
CA LYS A 70 9.97 -41.41 6.21
C LYS A 70 11.13 -40.49 5.85
N THR A 71 10.96 -39.21 6.13
CA THR A 71 12.03 -38.22 6.16
C THR A 71 12.94 -38.54 7.34
N SER A 72 13.67 -39.66 7.31
CA SER A 72 14.57 -40.08 8.39
C SER A 72 16.05 -39.94 8.06
N ASP A 73 16.43 -39.54 6.85
CA ASP A 73 17.82 -39.23 6.53
C ASP A 73 17.99 -37.73 6.25
N ARG A 74 18.20 -36.94 7.32
CA ARG A 74 19.00 -35.70 7.26
C ARG A 74 19.30 -35.14 8.66
N PRO A 75 20.56 -34.81 8.97
CA PRO A 75 20.90 -34.14 10.22
C PRO A 75 20.33 -32.71 10.23
N LEU A 76 19.41 -32.44 11.15
CA LEU A 76 18.87 -31.13 11.53
C LEU A 76 19.91 -30.29 12.29
N SER A 77 21.14 -30.22 11.79
CA SER A 77 22.25 -29.53 12.47
C SER A 77 23.27 -28.95 11.49
N THR A 78 22.87 -28.05 10.61
CA THR A 78 23.79 -27.08 10.01
C THR A 78 23.05 -25.79 9.66
N ASN A 79 23.73 -24.65 9.75
CA ASN A 79 23.28 -23.31 9.35
C ASN A 79 22.96 -23.18 7.83
N TYR A 80 22.17 -24.10 7.28
CA TYR A 80 21.96 -24.28 5.85
C TYR A 80 20.46 -24.20 5.51
N MET A 81 20.09 -23.30 4.60
CA MET A 81 18.73 -23.25 4.06
C MET A 81 18.54 -24.43 3.11
N PRO A 82 17.51 -25.26 3.32
CA PRO A 82 17.41 -26.46 2.52
C PRO A 82 17.02 -26.15 1.06
N LYS A 83 17.83 -26.70 0.16
CA LYS A 83 17.51 -26.86 -1.26
C LYS A 83 16.72 -28.16 -1.42
N TYR A 84 15.40 -28.12 -1.33
CA TYR A 84 14.57 -29.27 -1.70
C TYR A 84 14.07 -29.05 -3.13
N PHE A 85 14.30 -30.02 -4.01
CA PHE A 85 13.96 -29.93 -5.42
C PHE A 85 13.08 -31.11 -5.82
N ASP A 86 11.91 -30.79 -6.34
CA ASP A 86 11.17 -31.70 -7.22
C ASP A 86 11.24 -31.24 -8.69
N GLY A 87 11.68 -30.02 -9.04
CA GLY A 87 11.87 -29.55 -10.43
C GLY A 87 12.64 -28.22 -10.57
N ASP A 88 13.02 -27.83 -11.79
CA ASP A 88 13.64 -26.52 -12.08
C ASP A 88 12.59 -25.40 -12.17
N CYS A 89 12.98 -24.22 -11.68
CA CYS A 89 12.18 -23.10 -11.18
C CYS A 89 11.02 -22.60 -12.07
N LEU A 90 9.91 -22.21 -11.41
CA LEU A 90 8.77 -21.44 -11.90
C LEU A 90 9.20 -20.06 -12.44
N LYS A 91 9.82 -20.01 -13.62
CA LYS A 91 10.14 -18.79 -14.35
C LYS A 91 9.24 -18.65 -15.57
N GLU A 92 8.85 -17.42 -15.87
CA GLU A 92 8.19 -17.08 -17.14
C GLU A 92 9.03 -17.58 -18.33
N GLY A 93 8.41 -18.39 -19.20
CA GLY A 93 8.98 -18.79 -20.49
C GLY A 93 9.98 -19.96 -20.50
N GLU A 94 10.58 -20.35 -19.37
CA GLU A 94 11.58 -21.45 -19.34
C GLU A 94 11.05 -22.76 -18.71
N ALA A 95 9.88 -22.74 -18.04
CA ALA A 95 9.46 -23.84 -17.16
C ALA A 95 8.32 -24.74 -17.68
N ASP A 96 7.66 -24.40 -18.78
CA ASP A 96 6.43 -25.13 -19.19
C ASP A 96 6.68 -26.51 -19.80
N SER A 97 7.89 -26.81 -20.29
CA SER A 97 8.24 -28.15 -20.78
C SER A 97 8.58 -29.12 -19.63
N GLU A 98 9.27 -28.65 -18.58
CA GLU A 98 9.74 -29.51 -17.47
C GLU A 98 8.70 -29.70 -16.35
N LEU A 99 7.74 -28.78 -16.21
CA LEU A 99 6.67 -28.82 -15.22
C LEU A 99 5.32 -29.29 -15.79
N LYS A 100 5.30 -29.79 -17.03
CA LYS A 100 4.09 -30.29 -17.69
C LYS A 100 3.50 -31.45 -16.90
N GLY A 101 2.21 -31.35 -16.55
CA GLY A 101 1.50 -32.37 -15.75
C GLY A 101 1.80 -32.34 -14.25
N ARG A 102 2.60 -31.37 -13.78
CA ARG A 102 2.99 -31.21 -12.37
C ARG A 102 2.36 -29.96 -11.78
N HIS A 103 1.31 -30.16 -11.00
CA HIS A 103 0.56 -29.06 -10.40
C HIS A 103 0.87 -28.83 -8.92
N ILE A 104 1.35 -29.83 -8.16
CA ILE A 104 1.72 -29.69 -6.75
C ILE A 104 3.23 -29.88 -6.62
N ILE A 105 3.93 -28.78 -6.34
CA ILE A 105 5.39 -28.72 -6.41
C ILE A 105 5.96 -28.33 -5.05
N ARG A 106 6.85 -29.16 -4.50
CA ARG A 106 7.66 -28.79 -3.34
C ARG A 106 8.68 -27.73 -3.74
N VAL A 107 8.74 -26.63 -3.01
CA VAL A 107 9.60 -25.48 -3.32
C VAL A 107 10.65 -25.21 -2.23
N GLY A 108 11.80 -24.69 -2.65
CA GLY A 108 12.88 -24.21 -1.81
C GLY A 108 12.96 -22.68 -1.77
N TRP A 109 13.91 -22.19 -0.97
CA TRP A 109 14.07 -20.75 -0.69
C TRP A 109 14.33 -19.89 -1.93
N ASP A 110 15.15 -20.41 -2.86
CA ASP A 110 15.60 -19.67 -4.04
C ASP A 110 14.60 -19.74 -5.21
N ASP A 111 13.62 -20.65 -5.16
CA ASP A 111 12.60 -20.80 -6.22
C ASP A 111 11.69 -19.57 -6.32
N VAL A 112 11.54 -18.85 -5.22
CA VAL A 112 10.77 -17.59 -5.14
C VAL A 112 11.68 -16.34 -5.14
N GLY A 113 12.94 -16.47 -5.54
CA GLY A 113 13.94 -15.39 -5.46
C GLY A 113 13.56 -14.12 -6.25
N SER A 114 12.95 -14.29 -7.42
CA SER A 114 12.55 -13.20 -8.32
C SER A 114 11.09 -12.74 -8.14
N PHE A 115 10.29 -13.44 -7.35
CA PHE A 115 8.83 -13.24 -7.31
C PHE A 115 8.41 -11.83 -6.87
N LEU A 116 9.23 -11.16 -6.06
CA LEU A 116 8.87 -9.88 -5.45
C LEU A 116 8.56 -8.76 -6.46
N GLN A 117 9.26 -8.75 -7.61
CA GLN A 117 9.13 -7.71 -8.62
C GLN A 117 8.22 -8.08 -9.81
N GLU A 118 7.74 -9.32 -9.88
CA GLU A 118 6.95 -9.80 -11.00
C GLU A 118 5.46 -9.53 -10.81
N GLY A 119 4.79 -9.10 -11.88
CA GLY A 119 3.34 -8.92 -11.93
C GLY A 119 2.57 -10.25 -12.00
N GLY A 120 1.24 -10.16 -11.89
CA GLY A 120 0.35 -11.32 -11.98
C GLY A 120 0.65 -12.41 -10.94
N THR A 121 0.56 -13.67 -11.36
CA THR A 121 0.93 -14.83 -10.53
C THR A 121 1.73 -15.87 -11.33
N LEU A 122 2.98 -16.09 -10.91
CA LEU A 122 3.91 -17.05 -11.54
C LEU A 122 3.54 -18.51 -11.30
N ILE A 123 2.64 -18.76 -10.36
CA ILE A 123 2.11 -20.10 -10.10
C ILE A 123 0.81 -20.34 -10.90
N GLY A 124 0.34 -19.36 -11.66
CA GLY A 124 -0.85 -19.48 -12.49
C GLY A 124 -2.15 -19.47 -11.69
N THR A 125 -3.25 -19.16 -12.37
CA THR A 125 -4.60 -19.17 -11.80
C THR A 125 -5.57 -19.56 -12.89
N GLN A 126 -6.30 -20.67 -12.69
CA GLN A 126 -7.28 -21.15 -13.65
C GLN A 126 -8.64 -21.40 -12.97
N ARG A 127 -9.71 -21.07 -13.69
CA ARG A 127 -11.08 -21.40 -13.25
C ARG A 127 -11.27 -22.91 -13.31
N SER A 128 -11.59 -23.54 -12.17
CA SER A 128 -11.92 -24.97 -12.12
C SER A 128 -13.42 -25.19 -12.12
N LYS A 129 -13.94 -25.86 -13.15
CA LYS A 129 -15.31 -26.39 -13.14
C LYS A 129 -15.41 -27.62 -12.24
N ALA A 130 -14.40 -28.50 -12.30
CA ALA A 130 -14.38 -29.75 -11.53
C ALA A 130 -14.46 -29.48 -10.02
N PHE A 131 -13.77 -28.46 -9.51
CA PHE A 131 -13.81 -28.11 -8.08
C PHE A 131 -15.20 -27.65 -7.57
N ARG A 132 -16.13 -27.29 -8.47
CA ARG A 132 -17.52 -26.98 -8.08
C ARG A 132 -18.30 -28.24 -7.73
N GLU A 133 -17.89 -29.39 -8.25
CA GLU A 133 -18.49 -30.69 -7.95
C GLU A 133 -17.85 -31.31 -6.70
N VAL A 134 -18.64 -32.11 -5.97
CA VAL A 134 -18.17 -32.83 -4.77
C VAL A 134 -17.02 -33.77 -5.11
N GLU A 135 -17.08 -34.43 -6.27
CA GLU A 135 -16.02 -35.35 -6.73
C GLU A 135 -14.70 -34.63 -6.99
N GLY A 136 -14.73 -33.43 -7.58
CA GLY A 136 -13.52 -32.64 -7.79
C GLY A 136 -12.91 -32.19 -6.47
N ARG A 137 -13.71 -31.77 -5.49
CA ARG A 137 -13.22 -31.46 -4.14
C ARG A 137 -12.66 -32.68 -3.41
N ARG A 138 -13.27 -33.85 -3.59
CA ARG A 138 -12.74 -35.12 -3.07
C ARG A 138 -11.38 -35.44 -3.69
N LYS A 139 -11.19 -35.24 -4.99
CA LYS A 139 -9.90 -35.39 -5.68
C LYS A 139 -8.86 -34.41 -5.17
N ALA A 140 -9.25 -33.14 -4.95
CA ALA A 140 -8.38 -32.15 -4.32
C ALA A 140 -7.93 -32.57 -2.90
N ALA A 141 -8.86 -33.09 -2.08
CA ALA A 141 -8.53 -33.61 -0.75
C ALA A 141 -7.57 -34.80 -0.81
N LEU A 142 -7.79 -35.74 -1.74
CA LEU A 142 -6.88 -36.86 -1.97
C LEU A 142 -5.46 -36.38 -2.29
N ASN A 143 -5.33 -35.44 -3.22
CA ASN A 143 -4.02 -34.93 -3.64
C ASN A 143 -3.28 -34.27 -2.46
N LEU A 144 -3.96 -33.49 -1.62
CA LEU A 144 -3.36 -32.93 -0.41
C LEU A 144 -2.87 -34.02 0.55
N ILE A 145 -3.69 -35.05 0.81
CA ILE A 145 -3.36 -36.15 1.73
C ILE A 145 -2.18 -36.99 1.22
N ILE A 146 -2.13 -37.30 -0.09
CA ILE A 146 -1.02 -38.06 -0.69
C ILE A 146 0.30 -37.30 -0.52
N HIS A 147 0.29 -35.97 -0.65
CA HIS A 147 1.47 -35.13 -0.42
C HIS A 147 1.71 -34.81 1.08
N GLY A 148 0.86 -35.30 2.00
CA GLY A 148 0.91 -35.03 3.43
C GLY A 148 0.65 -33.57 3.82
N ILE A 149 0.01 -32.82 2.94
CA ILE A 149 -0.31 -31.41 3.14
C ILE A 149 -1.57 -31.32 3.99
N HIS A 150 -1.48 -30.65 5.14
CA HIS A 150 -2.60 -30.43 6.06
C HIS A 150 -2.91 -28.95 6.30
N ALA A 151 -2.13 -28.04 5.72
CA ALA A 151 -2.35 -26.61 5.77
C ALA A 151 -2.32 -26.00 4.36
N LEU A 152 -3.33 -25.20 4.06
CA LEU A 152 -3.52 -24.56 2.76
C LEU A 152 -3.70 -23.05 2.93
N ILE A 153 -2.79 -22.27 2.34
CA ILE A 153 -2.89 -20.82 2.25
C ILE A 153 -3.43 -20.45 0.87
N VAL A 154 -4.56 -19.75 0.83
CA VAL A 154 -5.25 -19.38 -0.42
C VAL A 154 -5.16 -17.88 -0.60
N CYS A 155 -4.51 -17.42 -1.68
CA CYS A 155 -4.48 -16.01 -2.06
C CYS A 155 -5.41 -15.76 -3.24
N GLY A 156 -6.44 -14.94 -3.05
CA GLY A 156 -7.41 -14.66 -4.10
C GLY A 156 -8.56 -13.77 -3.67
N GLY A 157 -9.55 -13.65 -4.55
CA GLY A 157 -10.80 -12.93 -4.25
C GLY A 157 -11.77 -13.72 -3.38
N ASP A 158 -12.89 -13.08 -3.05
CA ASP A 158 -14.01 -13.60 -2.25
C ASP A 158 -14.46 -15.02 -2.65
N GLY A 159 -14.61 -15.28 -3.95
CA GLY A 159 -15.05 -16.58 -4.46
C GLY A 159 -14.03 -17.70 -4.20
N SER A 160 -12.73 -17.40 -4.30
CA SER A 160 -11.66 -18.36 -4.00
C SER A 160 -11.62 -18.71 -2.52
N LEU A 161 -11.79 -17.72 -1.66
CA LEU A 161 -11.79 -17.87 -0.20
C LEU A 161 -13.01 -18.66 0.29
N THR A 162 -14.19 -18.41 -0.31
CA THR A 162 -15.40 -19.19 -0.07
C THR A 162 -15.23 -20.66 -0.47
N GLY A 163 -14.56 -20.91 -1.62
CA GLY A 163 -14.23 -22.26 -2.05
C GLY A 163 -13.30 -23.01 -1.09
N ALA A 164 -12.33 -22.29 -0.50
CA ALA A 164 -11.43 -22.83 0.51
C ALA A 164 -12.18 -23.26 1.78
N ASP A 165 -13.07 -22.41 2.28
CA ASP A 165 -13.87 -22.72 3.46
C ASP A 165 -14.80 -23.91 3.24
N ARG A 166 -15.42 -23.98 2.06
CA ARG A 166 -16.26 -25.12 1.68
C ARG A 166 -15.48 -26.44 1.67
N LEU A 167 -14.26 -26.45 1.12
CA LEU A 167 -13.41 -27.66 1.14
C LEU A 167 -13.05 -28.07 2.57
N ARG A 168 -12.75 -27.10 3.45
CA ARG A 168 -12.49 -27.35 4.88
C ARG A 168 -13.72 -27.94 5.57
N ALA A 169 -14.90 -27.35 5.37
CA ALA A 169 -16.14 -27.78 6.01
C ALA A 169 -16.52 -29.20 5.60
N GLU A 170 -16.37 -29.53 4.32
CA GLU A 170 -16.64 -30.87 3.78
C GLU A 170 -15.48 -31.87 4.01
N TRP A 171 -14.37 -31.45 4.64
CA TRP A 171 -13.16 -32.27 4.76
C TRP A 171 -13.38 -33.63 5.44
N PRO A 172 -14.11 -33.74 6.58
CA PRO A 172 -14.33 -35.03 7.23
C PRO A 172 -15.06 -36.03 6.31
N ASP A 173 -16.06 -35.55 5.56
CA ASP A 173 -16.82 -36.37 4.61
C ASP A 173 -15.93 -36.88 3.46
N HIS A 174 -15.03 -36.02 2.96
CA HIS A 174 -14.06 -36.40 1.94
C HIS A 174 -13.08 -37.44 2.46
N VAL A 175 -12.53 -37.28 3.66
CA VAL A 175 -11.61 -38.26 4.29
C VAL A 175 -12.31 -39.60 4.48
N GLN A 176 -13.55 -39.62 4.97
CA GLN A 176 -14.32 -40.84 5.15
C GLN A 176 -14.61 -41.54 3.81
N ALA A 177 -15.02 -40.79 2.79
CA ALA A 177 -15.28 -41.34 1.46
C ALA A 177 -14.00 -41.92 0.81
N LEU A 178 -12.86 -41.27 0.98
CA LEU A 178 -11.56 -41.74 0.50
C LEU A 178 -11.09 -43.01 1.23
N LEU A 179 -11.38 -43.12 2.52
CA LEU A 179 -11.09 -44.32 3.30
C LEU A 179 -11.96 -45.51 2.85
N ILE A 180 -13.27 -45.30 2.67
CA ILE A 180 -14.20 -46.35 2.19
C ILE A 180 -13.82 -46.83 0.79
N SER A 181 -13.44 -45.90 -0.09
CA SER A 181 -12.99 -46.21 -1.45
C SER A 181 -11.55 -46.74 -1.53
N LYS A 182 -10.88 -46.93 -0.39
CA LYS A 182 -9.49 -47.45 -0.27
C LYS A 182 -8.45 -46.63 -1.03
N GLN A 183 -8.69 -45.34 -1.22
CA GLN A 183 -7.73 -44.41 -1.84
C GLN A 183 -6.73 -43.85 -0.82
N ILE A 184 -7.06 -43.90 0.47
CA ILE A 184 -6.16 -43.57 1.59
C ILE A 184 -6.19 -44.68 2.64
N THR A 185 -5.13 -44.79 3.44
CA THR A 185 -5.06 -45.74 4.59
C THR A 185 -5.69 -45.19 5.85
N SER A 186 -6.01 -46.09 6.80
CA SER A 186 -6.45 -45.72 8.14
C SER A 186 -5.46 -44.83 8.88
N ALA A 187 -4.15 -45.02 8.68
CA ALA A 187 -3.11 -44.15 9.25
C ALA A 187 -3.23 -42.72 8.71
N GLN A 188 -3.34 -42.56 7.38
CA GLN A 188 -3.54 -41.25 6.75
C GLN A 188 -4.86 -40.60 7.19
N ALA A 189 -5.95 -41.36 7.25
CA ALA A 189 -7.23 -40.84 7.73
C ALA A 189 -7.16 -40.34 9.19
N SER A 190 -6.36 -41.01 10.05
CA SER A 190 -6.14 -40.58 11.44
C SER A 190 -5.19 -39.39 11.58
N GLU A 191 -4.25 -39.22 10.65
CA GLU A 191 -3.29 -38.11 10.65
C GLU A 191 -3.88 -36.83 10.04
N TYR A 192 -4.60 -36.96 8.92
CA TYR A 192 -5.16 -35.87 8.13
C TYR A 192 -6.66 -35.67 8.39
N THR A 193 -7.07 -35.73 9.66
CA THR A 193 -8.47 -35.59 10.10
C THR A 193 -9.09 -34.23 9.79
N ARG A 194 -8.27 -33.20 9.56
CA ARG A 194 -8.70 -31.82 9.33
C ARG A 194 -7.79 -31.11 8.33
N LEU A 195 -8.37 -30.13 7.64
CA LEU A 195 -7.64 -29.17 6.81
C LEU A 195 -7.59 -27.82 7.52
N ILE A 196 -6.38 -27.27 7.66
CA ILE A 196 -6.18 -25.90 8.10
C ILE A 196 -6.16 -25.01 6.87
N ILE A 197 -6.97 -23.95 6.86
CA ILE A 197 -6.93 -22.95 5.79
C ILE A 197 -6.68 -21.56 6.37
N VAL A 198 -5.90 -20.76 5.65
CA VAL A 198 -5.70 -19.33 5.91
C VAL A 198 -5.88 -18.56 4.60
N GLY A 199 -6.67 -17.50 4.64
CA GLY A 199 -6.99 -16.66 3.50
C GLY A 199 -6.10 -15.43 3.38
N LEU A 200 -5.65 -15.11 2.17
CA LEU A 200 -5.07 -13.84 1.77
C LEU A 200 -5.93 -13.22 0.67
N VAL A 201 -6.16 -11.90 0.72
CA VAL A 201 -7.04 -11.24 -0.25
C VAL A 201 -6.24 -10.61 -1.37
N GLY A 202 -6.15 -11.31 -2.50
CA GLY A 202 -5.57 -10.81 -3.75
C GLY A 202 -6.67 -10.31 -4.68
N SER A 203 -6.86 -8.99 -4.74
CA SER A 203 -7.86 -8.33 -5.59
C SER A 203 -7.43 -6.89 -5.87
N ILE A 204 -7.70 -6.41 -7.10
CA ILE A 204 -7.52 -4.99 -7.44
C ILE A 204 -8.72 -4.14 -7.00
N ASP A 205 -9.87 -4.77 -6.76
CA ASP A 205 -11.15 -4.09 -6.61
C ASP A 205 -11.27 -3.40 -5.23
N ASN A 206 -10.48 -3.83 -4.24
CA ASN A 206 -10.62 -3.45 -2.82
C ASN A 206 -12.07 -3.60 -2.31
N ASP A 207 -12.69 -4.74 -2.61
CA ASP A 207 -14.10 -5.04 -2.35
C ASP A 207 -14.33 -5.99 -1.16
N MET A 208 -13.27 -6.43 -0.48
CA MET A 208 -13.37 -7.33 0.66
C MET A 208 -13.56 -6.56 1.97
N ALA A 209 -14.64 -6.86 2.69
CA ALA A 209 -14.90 -6.27 4.00
C ALA A 209 -13.91 -6.77 5.06
N MET A 210 -13.76 -6.00 6.15
CA MET A 210 -12.86 -6.28 7.28
C MET A 210 -11.35 -6.22 6.97
N THR A 211 -10.97 -5.68 5.80
CA THR A 211 -9.59 -5.28 5.47
C THR A 211 -9.64 -3.94 4.76
N ASP A 212 -8.78 -3.00 5.15
CA ASP A 212 -8.73 -1.65 4.57
C ASP A 212 -8.15 -1.66 3.14
N MET A 213 -7.26 -2.63 2.88
CA MET A 213 -6.59 -2.77 1.59
C MET A 213 -6.45 -4.23 1.18
N THR A 214 -6.76 -4.53 -0.08
CA THR A 214 -6.47 -5.81 -0.74
C THR A 214 -5.18 -5.75 -1.54
N ILE A 215 -4.48 -6.89 -1.65
CA ILE A 215 -3.22 -7.00 -2.40
C ILE A 215 -3.51 -6.74 -3.88
N GLY A 216 -2.93 -5.68 -4.42
CA GLY A 216 -2.97 -5.26 -5.83
C GLY A 216 -3.82 -4.04 -6.12
N ALA A 217 -4.70 -3.62 -5.21
CA ALA A 217 -5.49 -2.40 -5.39
C ALA A 217 -4.63 -1.12 -5.50
N PRO A 218 -3.59 -0.92 -4.66
CA PRO A 218 -2.63 0.18 -4.82
C PRO A 218 -1.94 0.17 -6.19
N THR A 219 -1.46 -0.98 -6.66
CA THR A 219 -0.81 -1.07 -7.97
C THR A 219 -1.78 -0.76 -9.11
N ALA A 220 -3.01 -1.25 -9.04
CA ALA A 220 -4.05 -0.89 -10.01
C ALA A 220 -4.31 0.62 -10.04
N LEU A 221 -4.38 1.26 -8.87
CA LEU A 221 -4.50 2.72 -8.76
C LEU A 221 -3.31 3.46 -9.39
N HIS A 222 -2.08 2.95 -9.26
CA HIS A 222 -0.92 3.47 -10.00
C HIS A 222 -1.12 3.40 -11.51
N ARG A 223 -1.58 2.26 -12.05
CA ARG A 223 -1.84 2.10 -13.49
C ARG A 223 -2.92 3.05 -14.00
N ILE A 224 -3.98 3.25 -13.21
CA ILE A 224 -5.05 4.20 -13.53
C ILE A 224 -4.50 5.64 -13.56
N CYS A 225 -3.78 6.05 -12.52
CA CYS A 225 -3.24 7.41 -12.43
C CYS A 225 -2.21 7.69 -13.53
N GLU A 226 -1.32 6.75 -13.85
CA GLU A 226 -0.37 6.88 -14.96
C GLU A 226 -1.11 7.10 -16.29
N SER A 227 -2.17 6.34 -16.54
CA SER A 227 -2.98 6.47 -17.75
C SER A 227 -3.69 7.82 -17.81
N ILE A 228 -4.28 8.26 -16.69
CA ILE A 228 -4.96 9.57 -16.62
C ILE A 228 -3.96 10.71 -16.76
N ASP A 229 -2.80 10.63 -16.13
CA ASP A 229 -1.74 11.64 -16.22
C ASP A 229 -1.28 11.81 -17.69
N ASN A 230 -1.13 10.70 -18.42
CA ASN A 230 -0.83 10.72 -19.86
C ASN A 230 -1.97 11.36 -20.69
N ILE A 231 -3.23 10.98 -20.43
CA ILE A 231 -4.42 11.58 -21.08
C ILE A 231 -4.53 13.07 -20.78
N SER A 232 -4.14 13.48 -19.57
CA SER A 232 -4.24 14.84 -19.05
C SER A 232 -3.55 15.87 -19.95
N SER A 233 -2.42 15.48 -20.56
CA SER A 233 -1.64 16.33 -21.46
C SER A 233 -2.40 16.64 -22.77
N THR A 234 -2.90 15.61 -23.45
CA THR A 234 -3.67 15.75 -24.70
C THR A 234 -5.04 16.39 -24.46
N ALA A 235 -5.66 16.12 -23.30
CA ALA A 235 -6.91 16.74 -22.89
C ALA A 235 -6.77 18.27 -22.72
N SER A 236 -5.68 18.73 -22.08
CA SER A 236 -5.39 20.16 -21.92
C SER A 236 -5.13 20.87 -23.26
N SER A 237 -4.41 20.22 -24.19
CA SER A 237 -4.04 20.81 -25.48
C SER A 237 -5.25 21.11 -26.35
N HIS A 238 -6.22 20.18 -26.41
CA HIS A 238 -7.41 20.32 -27.25
C HIS A 238 -8.65 20.81 -26.49
N SER A 239 -8.50 21.18 -25.21
CA SER A 239 -9.62 21.54 -24.34
C SER A 239 -10.75 20.50 -24.35
N ARG A 240 -10.41 19.21 -24.28
CA ARG A 240 -11.36 18.09 -24.42
C ARG A 240 -12.01 17.67 -23.11
N ALA A 241 -13.07 16.88 -23.24
CA ALA A 241 -13.59 16.06 -22.17
C ALA A 241 -13.15 14.59 -22.36
N PHE A 242 -12.77 13.93 -21.29
CA PHE A 242 -12.49 12.49 -21.30
C PHE A 242 -13.38 11.79 -20.27
N VAL A 243 -13.99 10.70 -20.70
CA VAL A 243 -14.67 9.74 -19.83
C VAL A 243 -13.76 8.51 -19.71
N VAL A 244 -13.22 8.29 -18.52
CA VAL A 244 -12.26 7.20 -18.25
C VAL A 244 -12.97 6.10 -17.49
N GLU A 245 -13.11 4.93 -18.12
CA GLU A 245 -13.70 3.74 -17.51
C GLU A 245 -12.63 2.92 -16.78
N VAL A 246 -12.86 2.68 -15.50
CA VAL A 246 -11.95 1.98 -14.59
C VAL A 246 -12.57 0.70 -14.06
N MET A 247 -11.72 -0.29 -13.77
CA MET A 247 -12.14 -1.55 -13.16
C MET A 247 -12.54 -1.35 -11.70
N GLY A 248 -13.18 -2.37 -11.13
CA GLY A 248 -13.57 -2.40 -9.71
C GLY A 248 -14.72 -3.35 -9.42
N ARG A 249 -15.20 -4.10 -10.41
CA ARG A 249 -16.41 -4.93 -10.36
C ARG A 249 -17.60 -4.10 -9.87
N ASN A 250 -18.08 -4.37 -8.67
CA ASN A 250 -19.18 -3.67 -8.02
C ASN A 250 -18.68 -2.72 -6.92
N CYS A 251 -17.41 -2.33 -6.98
CA CYS A 251 -16.72 -1.46 -6.05
C CYS A 251 -16.23 -0.18 -6.74
N GLY A 252 -16.54 0.97 -6.15
CA GLY A 252 -16.10 2.28 -6.61
C GLY A 252 -14.74 2.74 -6.08
N TRP A 253 -14.01 1.93 -5.32
CA TRP A 253 -12.75 2.34 -4.66
C TRP A 253 -11.70 2.85 -5.63
N LEU A 254 -11.45 2.13 -6.72
CA LEU A 254 -10.49 2.56 -7.75
C LEU A 254 -10.92 3.88 -8.40
N ALA A 255 -12.20 4.02 -8.76
CA ALA A 255 -12.73 5.23 -9.37
C ALA A 255 -12.64 6.45 -8.43
N LEU A 256 -13.02 6.29 -7.16
CA LEU A 256 -12.99 7.35 -6.17
C LEU A 256 -11.55 7.80 -5.88
N MET A 257 -10.65 6.86 -5.60
CA MET A 257 -9.25 7.16 -5.31
C MET A 257 -8.53 7.74 -6.53
N ALA A 258 -8.82 7.25 -7.73
CA ALA A 258 -8.32 7.84 -8.97
C ALA A 258 -8.86 9.26 -9.18
N GLY A 259 -10.12 9.52 -8.84
CA GLY A 259 -10.73 10.85 -8.91
C GLY A 259 -10.00 11.86 -8.03
N MET A 260 -9.74 11.49 -6.78
CA MET A 260 -8.96 12.30 -5.84
C MET A 260 -7.51 12.49 -6.32
N SER A 261 -6.88 11.43 -6.83
CA SER A 261 -5.46 11.44 -7.25
C SER A 261 -5.20 12.19 -8.55
N SER A 262 -6.19 12.29 -9.43
CA SER A 262 -6.06 12.96 -10.73
C SER A 262 -6.71 14.35 -10.75
N GLY A 263 -7.51 14.68 -9.74
CA GLY A 263 -8.31 15.90 -9.74
C GLY A 263 -9.45 15.86 -10.76
N ALA A 264 -10.10 14.70 -10.87
CA ALA A 264 -11.27 14.50 -11.73
C ALA A 264 -12.40 15.47 -11.37
N ASP A 265 -13.22 15.79 -12.37
CA ASP A 265 -14.34 16.71 -12.23
C ASP A 265 -15.60 16.03 -11.72
N TYR A 266 -15.73 14.72 -11.97
CA TYR A 266 -16.86 13.92 -11.51
C TYR A 266 -16.45 12.45 -11.44
N VAL A 267 -17.04 11.71 -10.50
CA VAL A 267 -16.87 10.25 -10.38
C VAL A 267 -18.24 9.56 -10.32
N PHE A 268 -18.37 8.44 -11.02
CA PHE A 268 -19.52 7.54 -10.91
C PHE A 268 -19.11 6.25 -10.21
N ILE A 269 -19.75 5.96 -9.07
CA ILE A 269 -19.49 4.78 -8.24
C ILE A 269 -20.80 4.06 -7.87
N PRO A 270 -20.81 2.72 -7.76
CA PRO A 270 -21.99 1.96 -7.40
C PRO A 270 -22.49 2.19 -5.96
N GLU A 271 -21.61 2.53 -5.02
CA GLU A 271 -21.97 2.71 -3.62
C GLU A 271 -22.71 4.01 -3.35
N LYS A 272 -22.61 4.98 -4.27
CA LYS A 272 -23.31 6.27 -4.19
C LYS A 272 -23.78 6.69 -5.59
N PRO A 273 -24.83 6.04 -6.10
CA PRO A 273 -25.45 6.43 -7.36
C PRO A 273 -25.89 7.89 -7.33
N PRO A 274 -26.05 8.53 -8.49
CA PRO A 274 -26.62 9.87 -8.56
C PRO A 274 -27.97 9.94 -7.84
N ALA A 275 -28.18 11.02 -7.07
CA ALA A 275 -29.34 11.13 -6.18
C ALA A 275 -30.66 11.42 -6.93
N TYR A 276 -30.57 12.09 -8.08
CA TYR A 276 -31.70 12.58 -8.86
C TYR A 276 -31.90 11.74 -10.13
N ASP A 277 -33.14 11.73 -10.66
CA ASP A 277 -33.42 11.08 -11.94
C ASP A 277 -32.70 11.78 -13.11
N ASP A 278 -32.67 13.12 -13.10
CA ASP A 278 -31.97 13.94 -14.11
C ASP A 278 -30.53 14.24 -13.69
N TRP A 279 -29.78 13.17 -13.39
CA TRP A 279 -28.36 13.29 -13.05
C TRP A 279 -27.52 13.78 -14.22
N GLU A 280 -28.01 13.62 -15.45
CA GLU A 280 -27.40 14.16 -16.66
C GLU A 280 -27.29 15.69 -16.59
N HIS A 281 -28.33 16.36 -16.07
CA HIS A 281 -28.30 17.80 -15.85
C HIS A 281 -27.31 18.19 -14.74
N GLU A 282 -27.26 17.44 -13.63
CA GLU A 282 -26.29 17.68 -12.54
C GLU A 282 -24.84 17.57 -13.04
N LEU A 283 -24.55 16.53 -13.82
CA LEU A 283 -23.24 16.34 -14.46
C LEU A 283 -22.91 17.52 -15.38
N CYS A 284 -23.85 17.92 -16.25
CA CYS A 284 -23.64 19.02 -17.18
C CYS A 284 -23.37 20.34 -16.43
N GLU A 285 -24.14 20.64 -15.39
CA GLU A 285 -23.99 21.84 -14.58
C GLU A 285 -22.65 21.86 -13.83
N ALA A 286 -22.25 20.75 -13.22
CA ALA A 286 -20.97 20.64 -12.53
C ALA A 286 -19.79 20.94 -13.49
N LEU A 287 -19.79 20.32 -14.67
CA LEU A 287 -18.74 20.55 -15.66
C LEU A 287 -18.80 21.96 -16.26
N ARG A 288 -20.00 22.51 -16.50
CA ARG A 288 -20.16 23.88 -17.01
C ARG A 288 -19.50 24.89 -16.07
N ARG A 289 -19.76 24.81 -14.76
CA ARG A 289 -19.15 25.70 -13.76
C ARG A 289 -17.62 25.61 -13.76
N HIS A 290 -17.06 24.41 -13.92
CA HIS A 290 -15.61 24.23 -13.98
C HIS A 290 -15.01 24.92 -15.20
N ARG A 291 -15.70 24.91 -16.34
CA ARG A 291 -15.24 25.56 -17.57
C ARG A 291 -15.42 27.08 -17.52
N GLU A 292 -16.46 27.57 -16.86
CA GLU A 292 -16.69 29.00 -16.62
C GLU A 292 -15.57 29.64 -15.79
N VAL A 293 -15.02 28.92 -14.81
CA VAL A 293 -13.83 29.38 -14.06
C VAL A 293 -12.52 29.21 -14.84
N GLY A 294 -12.58 28.77 -16.10
CA GLY A 294 -11.45 28.70 -17.03
C GLY A 294 -10.77 27.33 -17.13
N LYS A 295 -11.32 26.26 -16.54
CA LYS A 295 -10.73 24.91 -16.67
C LYS A 295 -10.83 24.43 -18.12
N ARG A 296 -9.67 24.12 -18.72
CA ARG A 296 -9.57 23.73 -20.13
C ARG A 296 -10.04 22.31 -20.41
N LYS A 297 -9.85 21.39 -19.48
CA LYS A 297 -10.15 19.96 -19.65
C LYS A 297 -11.18 19.49 -18.63
N SER A 298 -11.96 18.49 -19.00
CA SER A 298 -12.88 17.80 -18.10
C SER A 298 -12.56 16.32 -18.07
N ILE A 299 -12.35 15.75 -16.88
CA ILE A 299 -12.11 14.33 -16.66
C ILE A 299 -13.25 13.78 -15.81
N VAL A 300 -14.01 12.86 -16.38
CA VAL A 300 -15.04 12.09 -15.67
C VAL A 300 -14.53 10.67 -15.53
N ILE A 301 -14.50 10.14 -14.31
CA ILE A 301 -14.11 8.75 -14.06
C ILE A 301 -15.37 7.93 -13.76
N VAL A 302 -15.52 6.79 -14.41
CA VAL A 302 -16.67 5.90 -14.24
C VAL A 302 -16.18 4.51 -13.87
N ALA A 303 -16.64 4.01 -12.72
CA ALA A 303 -16.42 2.61 -12.35
C ALA A 303 -17.19 1.69 -13.31
N GLU A 304 -16.62 0.52 -13.65
CA GLU A 304 -17.28 -0.45 -14.54
C GLU A 304 -18.65 -0.92 -14.02
N GLY A 305 -18.82 -0.95 -12.68
CA GLY A 305 -20.08 -1.25 -12.01
C GLY A 305 -20.96 -0.03 -11.71
N ALA A 306 -20.71 1.13 -12.30
CA ALA A 306 -21.51 2.32 -12.04
C ALA A 306 -22.98 2.11 -12.44
N ILE A 307 -23.88 2.53 -11.55
CA ILE A 307 -25.33 2.37 -11.68
C ILE A 307 -26.05 3.66 -11.27
N ASP A 308 -27.27 3.84 -11.78
CA ASP A 308 -28.21 4.86 -11.28
C ASP A 308 -28.99 4.34 -10.05
N LYS A 309 -29.83 5.20 -9.45
CA LYS A 309 -30.66 4.82 -8.29
C LYS A 309 -31.70 3.72 -8.59
N HIS A 310 -31.97 3.45 -9.86
CA HIS A 310 -32.88 2.41 -10.34
C HIS A 310 -32.17 1.10 -10.66
N LEU A 311 -30.85 1.03 -10.47
CA LEU A 311 -29.96 -0.08 -10.80
C LEU A 311 -29.69 -0.24 -12.30
N ASN A 312 -29.97 0.77 -13.12
CA ASN A 312 -29.58 0.76 -14.52
C ASN A 312 -28.08 1.08 -14.63
N PRO A 313 -27.32 0.36 -15.47
CA PRO A 313 -25.89 0.59 -15.63
C PRO A 313 -25.63 1.94 -16.32
N ILE A 314 -24.74 2.75 -15.73
CA ILE A 314 -24.27 4.01 -16.30
C ILE A 314 -23.00 3.72 -17.12
N LYS A 315 -23.15 3.68 -18.45
CA LYS A 315 -22.04 3.37 -19.36
C LYS A 315 -21.22 4.61 -19.72
N ALA A 316 -19.90 4.44 -19.89
CA ALA A 316 -19.00 5.51 -20.32
C ALA A 316 -19.40 6.16 -21.65
N SER A 317 -19.90 5.37 -22.60
CA SER A 317 -20.40 5.86 -23.89
C SER A 317 -21.63 6.76 -23.75
N TYR A 318 -22.53 6.45 -22.80
CA TYR A 318 -23.71 7.28 -22.55
C TYR A 318 -23.31 8.62 -21.95
N ILE A 319 -22.42 8.63 -20.95
CA ILE A 319 -21.82 9.86 -20.41
C ILE A 319 -21.21 10.70 -21.55
N ALA A 320 -20.42 10.08 -22.44
CA ALA A 320 -19.81 10.80 -23.54
C ALA A 320 -20.82 11.41 -24.52
N SER A 321 -21.94 10.73 -24.80
CA SER A 321 -23.03 11.29 -25.60
C SER A 321 -23.66 12.51 -24.94
N ILE A 322 -23.90 12.46 -23.62
CA ILE A 322 -24.44 13.59 -22.85
C ILE A 322 -23.51 14.81 -22.95
N LEU A 323 -22.20 14.62 -22.74
CA LEU A 323 -21.21 15.70 -22.80
C LEU A 323 -21.08 16.30 -24.21
N THR A 324 -21.24 15.48 -25.24
CA THR A 324 -21.18 15.92 -26.65
C THR A 324 -22.48 16.63 -27.06
N ASP A 325 -23.64 16.08 -26.69
CA ASP A 325 -24.93 16.56 -27.17
C ASP A 325 -25.43 17.77 -26.37
N ARG A 326 -25.31 17.74 -25.04
CA ARG A 326 -25.81 18.81 -24.16
C ARG A 326 -24.78 19.93 -23.95
N LEU A 327 -23.51 19.60 -23.70
CA LEU A 327 -22.45 20.60 -23.45
C LEU A 327 -21.61 20.96 -24.69
N LYS A 328 -21.80 20.28 -25.83
CA LYS A 328 -21.04 20.51 -27.06
C LYS A 328 -19.52 20.38 -26.87
N LEU A 329 -19.08 19.50 -25.97
CA LEU A 329 -17.66 19.23 -25.71
C LEU A 329 -17.14 18.13 -26.64
N ASP A 330 -15.94 18.32 -27.20
CA ASP A 330 -15.22 17.25 -27.89
C ASP A 330 -14.81 16.18 -26.87
N THR A 331 -15.60 15.09 -26.83
CA THR A 331 -15.52 14.08 -25.78
C THR A 331 -14.93 12.78 -26.31
N ARG A 332 -14.04 12.15 -25.53
CA ARG A 332 -13.46 10.83 -25.83
C ARG A 332 -13.69 9.87 -24.67
N VAL A 333 -13.91 8.61 -25.01
CA VAL A 333 -14.00 7.51 -24.03
C VAL A 333 -12.69 6.75 -24.05
N THR A 334 -12.14 6.47 -22.86
CA THR A 334 -10.98 5.60 -22.70
C THR A 334 -11.32 4.52 -21.68
N THR A 335 -11.42 3.27 -22.15
CA THR A 335 -11.53 2.10 -21.28
C THR A 335 -10.13 1.54 -21.03
N LEU A 336 -9.64 1.64 -19.80
CA LEU A 336 -8.29 1.19 -19.46
C LEU A 336 -8.16 -0.35 -19.52
N GLY A 337 -9.24 -1.06 -19.20
CA GLY A 337 -9.28 -2.52 -19.24
C GLY A 337 -8.20 -3.17 -18.37
N HIS A 338 -7.62 -4.27 -18.86
CA HIS A 338 -6.71 -5.13 -18.09
C HIS A 338 -5.31 -4.53 -17.83
N THR A 339 -5.01 -3.35 -18.39
CA THR A 339 -3.79 -2.60 -18.01
C THR A 339 -3.73 -2.31 -16.50
N GLN A 340 -4.90 -2.29 -15.85
CA GLN A 340 -5.08 -2.11 -14.40
C GLN A 340 -4.72 -3.35 -13.56
N ARG A 341 -4.71 -4.55 -14.16
CA ARG A 341 -4.32 -5.81 -13.47
C ARG A 341 -2.84 -6.11 -13.60
N GLY A 342 -2.25 -5.69 -14.73
CA GLY A 342 -0.84 -5.92 -15.05
C GLY A 342 0.13 -4.93 -14.42
N GLY A 343 1.40 -5.08 -14.78
CA GLY A 343 2.49 -4.25 -14.28
C GLY A 343 3.18 -4.84 -13.04
N ARG A 344 4.34 -4.29 -12.73
CA ARG A 344 5.08 -4.66 -11.52
C ARG A 344 4.36 -4.11 -10.28
N PRO A 345 4.33 -4.84 -9.17
CA PRO A 345 3.73 -4.35 -7.94
C PRO A 345 4.46 -3.09 -7.46
N CYS A 346 3.69 -2.09 -7.04
CA CYS A 346 4.22 -0.90 -6.38
C CYS A 346 4.82 -1.26 -5.02
N ALA A 347 5.56 -0.33 -4.42
CA ALA A 347 6.22 -0.55 -3.13
C ALA A 347 5.25 -1.05 -2.04
N TYR A 348 4.07 -0.42 -1.94
CA TYR A 348 3.11 -0.76 -0.90
C TYR A 348 2.54 -2.17 -1.07
N ASP A 349 2.20 -2.61 -2.28
CA ASP A 349 1.71 -3.98 -2.50
C ASP A 349 2.78 -5.04 -2.21
N ARG A 350 4.06 -4.74 -2.48
CA ARG A 350 5.17 -5.63 -2.09
C ARG A 350 5.28 -5.76 -0.58
N LEU A 351 5.18 -4.64 0.14
CA LEU A 351 5.23 -4.60 1.61
C LEU A 351 4.02 -5.32 2.21
N LEU A 352 2.80 -4.95 1.80
CA LEU A 352 1.55 -5.52 2.29
C LEU A 352 1.52 -7.04 2.10
N ALA A 353 1.76 -7.51 0.87
CA ALA A 353 1.76 -8.93 0.55
C ALA A 353 2.86 -9.69 1.31
N THR A 354 4.01 -9.05 1.55
CA THR A 354 5.10 -9.67 2.33
C THR A 354 4.71 -9.87 3.78
N LEU A 355 4.17 -8.83 4.42
CA LEU A 355 3.76 -8.89 5.82
C LEU A 355 2.56 -9.83 6.02
N GLN A 356 1.55 -9.77 5.15
CA GLN A 356 0.42 -10.71 5.20
C GLN A 356 0.86 -12.15 4.94
N GLY A 357 1.80 -12.38 4.02
CA GLY A 357 2.35 -13.70 3.75
C GLY A 357 3.09 -14.29 4.96
N ILE A 358 3.87 -13.48 5.69
CA ILE A 358 4.50 -13.90 6.95
C ILE A 358 3.44 -14.28 7.98
N GLU A 359 2.46 -13.40 8.20
CA GLU A 359 1.43 -13.61 9.21
C GLU A 359 0.56 -14.83 8.91
N SER A 360 0.33 -15.14 7.63
CA SER A 360 -0.43 -16.33 7.24
C SER A 360 0.26 -17.64 7.66
N VAL A 361 1.60 -17.67 7.65
CA VAL A 361 2.38 -18.83 8.12
C VAL A 361 2.31 -18.94 9.64
N GLU A 362 2.44 -17.82 10.36
CA GLU A 362 2.28 -17.81 11.82
C GLU A 362 0.85 -18.26 12.21
N ALA A 363 -0.17 -17.82 11.47
CA ALA A 363 -1.55 -18.25 11.67
C ALA A 363 -1.75 -19.75 11.44
N VAL A 364 -1.15 -20.32 10.40
CA VAL A 364 -1.14 -21.79 10.19
C VAL A 364 -0.51 -22.49 11.40
N LEU A 365 0.65 -22.03 11.86
CA LEU A 365 1.37 -22.67 12.97
C LEU A 365 0.61 -22.58 14.29
N ASP A 366 -0.07 -21.45 14.56
CA ASP A 366 -0.95 -21.29 15.72
C ASP A 366 -2.13 -22.28 15.67
N LEU A 367 -2.77 -22.43 14.50
CA LEU A 367 -3.87 -23.38 14.31
C LEU A 367 -3.40 -24.84 14.43
N VAL A 368 -2.21 -25.18 13.94
CA VAL A 368 -1.62 -26.52 14.11
C VAL A 368 -1.40 -26.80 15.61
N ARG A 369 -0.84 -25.84 16.36
CA ARG A 369 -0.56 -25.99 17.79
C ARG A 369 -1.80 -26.08 18.66
N SER A 370 -2.80 -25.25 18.38
CA SER A 370 -4.07 -25.21 19.14
C SER A 370 -5.01 -26.37 18.79
N GLY A 371 -4.69 -27.14 17.75
CA GLY A 371 -5.55 -28.23 17.31
C GLY A 371 -6.78 -27.73 16.57
N GLY A 372 -6.61 -26.77 15.67
CA GLY A 372 -7.67 -26.21 14.82
C GLY A 372 -8.27 -24.92 15.36
N GLY A 373 -9.32 -24.44 14.68
CA GLY A 373 -9.97 -23.18 14.99
C GLY A 373 -10.77 -22.64 13.82
N GLU A 374 -11.33 -21.46 13.99
CA GLU A 374 -11.94 -20.73 12.90
C GLU A 374 -10.88 -20.33 11.86
N SER A 375 -11.23 -20.40 10.58
CA SER A 375 -10.31 -20.06 9.49
C SER A 375 -10.07 -18.55 9.44
N PRO A 376 -8.81 -18.11 9.61
CA PRO A 376 -8.50 -16.71 9.56
C PRO A 376 -8.31 -16.26 8.11
N LEU A 377 -8.69 -15.02 7.87
CA LEU A 377 -8.29 -14.21 6.74
C LEU A 377 -7.31 -13.17 7.28
N ILE A 378 -6.16 -13.05 6.62
CA ILE A 378 -5.19 -12.02 6.97
C ILE A 378 -5.57 -10.76 6.22
N GLY A 379 -5.83 -9.70 6.97
CA GLY A 379 -6.15 -8.38 6.46
C GLY A 379 -5.17 -7.34 6.98
N ILE A 380 -5.47 -6.09 6.63
CA ILE A 380 -4.87 -4.93 7.28
C ILE A 380 -6.01 -4.08 7.83
N ALA A 381 -5.90 -3.66 9.06
CA ALA A 381 -6.72 -2.60 9.61
C ALA A 381 -5.79 -1.63 10.30
N GLU A 382 -6.04 -0.33 10.16
CA GLU A 382 -5.33 0.64 10.99
C GLU A 382 -3.81 0.63 10.75
N ASN A 383 -3.37 0.30 9.52
CA ASN A 383 -1.97 0.08 9.16
C ASN A 383 -1.27 -1.09 9.88
N GLN A 384 -2.02 -1.92 10.61
CA GLN A 384 -1.55 -3.14 11.28
C GLN A 384 -2.10 -4.38 10.60
N ILE A 385 -1.27 -5.43 10.53
CA ILE A 385 -1.72 -6.73 10.02
C ILE A 385 -2.61 -7.40 11.08
N ILE A 386 -3.80 -7.82 10.66
CA ILE A 386 -4.78 -8.43 11.55
C ILE A 386 -5.25 -9.78 11.00
N ARG A 387 -5.74 -10.62 11.92
CA ARG A 387 -6.46 -11.85 11.58
C ARG A 387 -7.95 -11.63 11.82
N VAL A 388 -8.77 -11.84 10.81
CA VAL A 388 -10.23 -11.77 10.93
C VAL A 388 -10.87 -13.11 10.58
N PRO A 389 -12.03 -13.44 11.15
CA PRO A 389 -12.80 -14.61 10.74
C PRO A 389 -13.15 -14.56 9.23
N LEU A 390 -12.68 -15.54 8.46
CA LEU A 390 -12.86 -15.57 6.99
C LEU A 390 -14.34 -15.49 6.62
N MET A 391 -15.19 -16.31 7.24
CA MET A 391 -16.62 -16.36 6.89
C MET A 391 -17.38 -15.11 7.31
N LYS A 392 -16.94 -14.42 8.37
CA LYS A 392 -17.51 -13.12 8.74
C LYS A 392 -17.18 -12.05 7.69
N ALA A 393 -15.94 -12.04 7.19
CA ALA A 393 -15.52 -11.11 6.16
C ALA A 393 -16.26 -11.36 4.82
N VAL A 394 -16.41 -12.63 4.42
CA VAL A 394 -17.19 -13.02 3.23
C VAL A 394 -18.66 -12.63 3.39
N ALA A 395 -19.29 -12.95 4.52
CA ALA A 395 -20.70 -12.62 4.76
C ALA A 395 -20.95 -11.10 4.75
N THR A 396 -20.04 -10.31 5.32
CA THR A 396 -20.13 -8.84 5.32
C THR A 396 -20.01 -8.28 3.90
N THR A 397 -19.12 -8.85 3.08
CA THR A 397 -18.95 -8.49 1.66
C THR A 397 -20.21 -8.81 0.84
N GLN A 398 -20.82 -9.97 1.06
CA GLN A 398 -22.09 -10.32 0.41
C GLN A 398 -23.25 -9.43 0.87
N ALA A 399 -23.26 -9.01 2.14
CA ALA A 399 -24.25 -8.08 2.66
C ALA A 399 -24.17 -6.69 1.99
N LEU A 400 -22.98 -6.23 1.62
CA LEU A 400 -22.78 -5.01 0.84
C LEU A 400 -23.45 -5.13 -0.53
N ALA A 401 -23.16 -6.21 -1.27
CA ALA A 401 -23.75 -6.46 -2.58
C ALA A 401 -25.28 -6.56 -2.50
N LYS A 402 -25.81 -7.21 -1.45
CA LYS A 402 -27.24 -7.27 -1.18
C LYS A 402 -27.85 -5.89 -0.90
N ALA A 403 -27.19 -5.05 -0.10
CA ALA A 403 -27.67 -3.70 0.17
C ALA A 403 -27.81 -2.85 -1.11
N ILE A 404 -26.85 -2.99 -2.05
CA ILE A 404 -26.95 -2.36 -3.37
C ILE A 404 -28.14 -2.90 -4.17
N ALA A 405 -28.32 -4.23 -4.21
CA ALA A 405 -29.45 -4.86 -4.91
C ALA A 405 -30.81 -4.45 -4.33
N ASP A 406 -30.88 -4.25 -3.01
CA ASP A 406 -32.08 -3.80 -2.29
C ASP A 406 -32.30 -2.27 -2.38
N LYS A 407 -31.47 -1.54 -3.16
CA LYS A 407 -31.46 -0.07 -3.28
C LYS A 407 -31.21 0.69 -1.97
N ASP A 408 -30.61 0.03 -0.97
CA ASP A 408 -30.21 0.62 0.30
C ASP A 408 -28.74 1.09 0.24
N PHE A 409 -28.50 2.15 -0.52
CA PHE A 409 -27.17 2.72 -0.72
C PHE A 409 -26.58 3.33 0.57
N LYS A 410 -27.44 3.77 1.51
CA LYS A 410 -27.00 4.28 2.82
C LYS A 410 -26.39 3.17 3.66
N LYS A 411 -26.97 1.98 3.64
CA LYS A 411 -26.38 0.80 4.27
C LYS A 411 -25.15 0.32 3.51
N ALA A 412 -25.15 0.36 2.18
CA ALA A 412 -23.99 -0.04 1.39
C ALA A 412 -22.74 0.78 1.75
N ILE A 413 -22.84 2.11 1.76
CA ILE A 413 -21.72 2.99 2.17
C ILE A 413 -21.39 2.89 3.67
N ALA A 414 -22.25 2.29 4.49
CA ALA A 414 -21.99 2.03 5.91
C ALA A 414 -21.30 0.69 6.18
N LEU A 415 -21.36 -0.24 5.25
CA LEU A 415 -20.61 -1.50 5.29
C LEU A 415 -19.17 -1.34 4.77
N ARG A 416 -18.88 -0.23 4.08
CA ARG A 416 -17.50 0.18 3.74
C ARG A 416 -16.76 0.70 4.97
N ASP A 417 -15.44 0.68 4.88
CA ASP A 417 -14.57 1.24 5.91
C ASP A 417 -14.78 2.77 6.06
N PRO A 418 -14.52 3.33 7.26
CA PRO A 418 -14.69 4.76 7.49
C PRO A 418 -13.82 5.63 6.57
N GLU A 419 -12.62 5.18 6.17
CA GLU A 419 -11.72 5.93 5.30
C GLU A 419 -12.34 6.13 3.90
N TYR A 420 -13.04 5.12 3.37
CA TYR A 420 -13.77 5.19 2.10
C TYR A 420 -14.83 6.30 2.11
N ARG A 421 -15.64 6.37 3.18
CA ARG A 421 -16.65 7.43 3.32
C ARG A 421 -15.99 8.80 3.39
N ASN A 422 -14.92 8.92 4.17
CA ASN A 422 -14.16 10.15 4.30
C ASN A 422 -13.61 10.62 2.94
N SER A 423 -13.12 9.68 2.13
CA SER A 423 -12.63 9.94 0.78
C SER A 423 -13.73 10.44 -0.16
N PHE A 424 -14.96 9.90 -0.05
CA PHE A 424 -16.08 10.40 -0.84
C PHE A 424 -16.41 11.86 -0.48
N ASP A 425 -16.55 12.15 0.81
CA ASP A 425 -16.91 13.49 1.27
C ASP A 425 -15.78 14.49 0.96
N ALA A 426 -14.53 14.06 1.07
CA ALA A 426 -13.36 14.82 0.66
C ALA A 426 -13.34 15.13 -0.84
N PHE A 427 -13.65 14.14 -1.68
CA PHE A 427 -13.75 14.34 -3.12
C PHE A 427 -14.85 15.35 -3.47
N ALA A 428 -16.03 15.22 -2.86
CA ALA A 428 -17.14 16.14 -3.07
C ALA A 428 -16.79 17.58 -2.66
N ALA A 429 -16.14 17.76 -1.50
CA ALA A 429 -15.77 19.07 -0.98
C ALA A 429 -14.66 19.78 -1.78
N THR A 430 -13.85 19.02 -2.51
CA THR A 430 -12.69 19.55 -3.28
C THR A 430 -12.92 19.60 -4.78
N THR A 431 -14.12 19.23 -5.22
CA THR A 431 -14.49 19.19 -6.63
C THR A 431 -15.69 20.07 -6.93
N ARG A 432 -16.57 20.36 -5.97
CA ARG A 432 -17.75 21.21 -6.21
C ARG A 432 -17.39 22.70 -6.24
N LEU A 433 -17.93 23.40 -7.24
CA LEU A 433 -17.99 24.87 -7.33
C LEU A 433 -19.43 25.32 -7.12
N ASP A 434 -19.93 25.20 -5.89
CA ASP A 434 -21.21 25.78 -5.48
C ASP A 434 -21.11 26.38 -4.07
N ASP A 435 -22.03 27.28 -3.75
CA ASP A 435 -21.98 28.04 -2.50
C ASP A 435 -22.64 27.29 -1.33
N ARG A 436 -23.08 26.04 -1.51
CA ARG A 436 -23.90 25.31 -0.52
C ARG A 436 -23.16 24.99 0.77
N LEU A 437 -21.83 24.92 0.70
CA LEU A 437 -20.96 24.60 1.83
C LEU A 437 -20.26 25.83 2.41
N GLN A 438 -20.53 27.03 1.87
CA GLN A 438 -19.91 28.26 2.37
C GLN A 438 -20.39 28.57 3.79
N LEU A 439 -19.46 29.03 4.61
CA LEU A 439 -19.76 29.57 5.92
C LEU A 439 -20.28 31.02 5.82
N PRO A 440 -21.03 31.49 6.84
CA PRO A 440 -21.40 32.90 6.96
C PRO A 440 -20.16 33.81 6.92
N GLU A 441 -20.31 35.03 6.41
CA GLU A 441 -19.17 35.95 6.22
C GLU A 441 -18.38 36.22 7.50
N SER A 442 -19.06 36.28 8.65
CA SER A 442 -18.44 36.47 9.98
C SER A 442 -17.48 35.34 10.37
N GLN A 443 -17.66 34.15 9.80
CA GLN A 443 -16.90 32.94 10.11
C GLN A 443 -15.82 32.62 9.08
N ARG A 444 -15.75 33.39 7.98
CA ARG A 444 -14.74 33.21 6.94
C ARG A 444 -13.37 33.63 7.49
N MET A 445 -12.35 32.95 7.00
CA MET A 445 -10.97 33.03 7.51
C MET A 445 -10.03 33.37 6.37
N ARG A 446 -8.95 34.06 6.69
CA ARG A 446 -7.81 34.28 5.79
C ARG A 446 -6.69 33.34 6.20
N ILE A 447 -6.46 32.29 5.43
CA ILE A 447 -5.59 31.18 5.80
C ILE A 447 -4.29 31.26 5.00
N GLY A 448 -3.16 31.47 5.69
CA GLY A 448 -1.84 31.42 5.09
C GLY A 448 -1.36 29.98 4.89
N ILE A 449 -0.81 29.66 3.72
CA ILE A 449 -0.31 28.33 3.37
C ILE A 449 1.13 28.46 2.89
N MET A 450 2.04 27.67 3.46
CA MET A 450 3.45 27.67 3.04
C MET A 450 4.09 26.28 3.12
N HIS A 451 5.12 26.07 2.31
CA HIS A 451 5.97 24.89 2.38
C HIS A 451 7.27 25.20 3.14
N ILE A 452 7.76 24.29 3.97
CA ILE A 452 9.01 24.46 4.75
C ILE A 452 9.81 23.15 4.73
N GLY A 453 11.11 23.25 4.46
CA GLY A 453 12.03 22.11 4.42
C GLY A 453 12.39 21.69 3.00
N ALA A 454 12.77 20.41 2.85
CA ALA A 454 13.05 19.83 1.53
C ALA A 454 11.75 19.50 0.80
N PRO A 455 11.71 19.59 -0.54
CA PRO A 455 10.53 19.20 -1.30
C PRO A 455 10.24 17.71 -1.16
N ALA A 456 8.94 17.36 -1.15
CA ALA A 456 8.46 15.99 -1.05
C ALA A 456 7.22 15.81 -1.95
N GLY A 457 7.02 14.59 -2.45
CA GLY A 457 5.81 14.24 -3.19
C GLY A 457 4.54 14.55 -2.38
N GLY A 458 3.55 15.17 -3.00
CA GLY A 458 2.26 15.46 -2.36
C GLY A 458 2.13 16.84 -1.71
N MET A 459 3.20 17.63 -1.55
CA MET A 459 3.10 19.01 -1.03
C MET A 459 2.14 19.89 -1.86
N ASN A 460 2.28 19.84 -3.19
CA ASN A 460 1.40 20.58 -4.10
C ASN A 460 -0.04 20.03 -4.08
N ALA A 461 -0.23 18.71 -3.94
CA ALA A 461 -1.55 18.10 -3.81
C ALA A 461 -2.26 18.51 -2.51
N ALA A 462 -1.50 18.64 -1.42
CA ALA A 462 -1.96 19.14 -0.13
C ALA A 462 -2.40 20.61 -0.26
N THR A 463 -1.54 21.47 -0.80
CA THR A 463 -1.87 22.89 -1.00
C THR A 463 -3.06 23.08 -1.93
N ARG A 464 -3.14 22.34 -3.04
CA ARG A 464 -4.32 22.35 -3.91
C ARG A 464 -5.60 22.02 -3.15
N THR A 465 -5.55 20.98 -2.34
CA THR A 465 -6.72 20.55 -1.58
C THR A 465 -7.12 21.59 -0.55
N ALA A 466 -6.16 22.11 0.21
CA ALA A 466 -6.40 23.17 1.18
C ALA A 466 -7.03 24.40 0.52
N VAL A 467 -6.48 24.86 -0.60
CA VAL A 467 -7.00 26.02 -1.36
C VAL A 467 -8.43 25.77 -1.83
N ARG A 468 -8.70 24.62 -2.44
CA ARG A 468 -10.05 24.30 -2.92
C ARG A 468 -11.05 24.20 -1.80
N PHE A 469 -10.68 23.52 -0.72
CA PHE A 469 -11.55 23.40 0.45
C PHE A 469 -11.81 24.76 1.11
N CYS A 470 -10.80 25.63 1.21
CA CYS A 470 -10.96 27.02 1.64
C CYS A 470 -12.02 27.75 0.78
N ILE A 471 -11.90 27.68 -0.55
CA ILE A 471 -12.84 28.33 -1.47
C ILE A 471 -14.26 27.76 -1.31
N THR A 472 -14.41 26.44 -1.21
CA THR A 472 -15.71 25.77 -0.98
C THR A 472 -16.38 26.24 0.31
N ARG A 473 -15.59 26.59 1.34
CA ARG A 473 -16.08 27.10 2.63
C ARG A 473 -16.19 28.63 2.67
N GLY A 474 -15.75 29.34 1.63
CA GLY A 474 -15.74 30.79 1.55
C GLY A 474 -14.53 31.46 2.23
N HIS A 475 -13.55 30.70 2.72
CA HIS A 475 -12.29 31.23 3.24
C HIS A 475 -11.42 31.79 2.11
N THR A 476 -10.50 32.69 2.45
CA THR A 476 -9.50 33.27 1.54
C THR A 476 -8.15 32.56 1.72
N PRO A 477 -7.72 31.69 0.79
CA PRO A 477 -6.41 31.04 0.86
C PRO A 477 -5.30 31.95 0.34
N LEU A 478 -4.26 32.15 1.15
CA LEU A 478 -3.12 33.01 0.86
C LEU A 478 -1.85 32.16 0.79
N ALA A 479 -1.25 32.07 -0.39
CA ALA A 479 0.05 31.45 -0.60
C ALA A 479 1.17 32.34 -0.11
N ILE A 480 2.04 31.79 0.73
CA ILE A 480 3.28 32.43 1.15
C ILE A 480 4.42 31.73 0.39
N GLN A 481 5.05 32.47 -0.51
CA GLN A 481 6.12 31.93 -1.34
C GLN A 481 7.42 31.80 -0.53
N ASN A 482 8.27 30.83 -0.87
CA ASN A 482 9.62 30.69 -0.31
C ASN A 482 9.67 30.70 1.23
N SER A 483 8.73 30.00 1.88
CA SER A 483 8.72 29.78 3.33
C SER A 483 8.75 31.11 4.14
N TRP A 484 9.43 31.13 5.28
CA TRP A 484 9.56 32.31 6.13
C TRP A 484 10.27 33.48 5.44
N ASN A 485 11.26 33.23 4.57
CA ASN A 485 11.93 34.30 3.81
C ASN A 485 10.94 35.09 2.97
N GLY A 486 10.10 34.41 2.18
CA GLY A 486 9.13 35.14 1.37
C GLY A 486 8.01 35.76 2.19
N LEU A 487 7.69 35.26 3.40
CA LEU A 487 6.80 36.00 4.30
C LEU A 487 7.42 37.35 4.69
N ILE A 488 8.66 37.34 5.14
CA ILE A 488 9.43 38.53 5.55
C ILE A 488 9.53 39.54 4.40
N GLU A 489 9.92 39.05 3.22
CA GLU A 489 10.07 39.81 1.97
C GLU A 489 8.73 40.21 1.32
N ASN A 490 7.59 39.92 1.96
CA ASN A 490 6.26 40.31 1.49
C ASN A 490 5.79 39.62 0.19
N HIS A 491 6.23 38.38 -0.05
CA HIS A 491 5.83 37.51 -1.16
C HIS A 491 4.60 36.65 -0.80
N VAL A 492 3.46 37.30 -0.58
CA VAL A 492 2.17 36.65 -0.30
C VAL A 492 1.17 36.91 -1.43
N LYS A 493 0.47 35.88 -1.88
CA LYS A 493 -0.50 35.98 -2.99
C LYS A 493 -1.77 35.18 -2.69
N GLU A 494 -2.92 35.76 -3.01
CA GLU A 494 -4.18 35.02 -2.97
C GLU A 494 -4.25 33.97 -4.08
N LEU A 495 -4.64 32.74 -3.70
CA LEU A 495 -4.82 31.64 -4.65
C LEU A 495 -6.30 31.49 -5.02
N ASN A 496 -6.54 31.17 -6.28
CA ASN A 496 -7.87 30.83 -6.79
C ASN A 496 -7.93 29.38 -7.26
N TRP A 497 -9.14 28.91 -7.57
CA TRP A 497 -9.42 27.53 -7.96
C TRP A 497 -8.59 27.05 -9.15
N LEU A 498 -8.45 27.91 -10.18
CA LEU A 498 -7.76 27.57 -11.43
C LEU A 498 -6.24 27.50 -11.23
N THR A 499 -5.67 28.36 -10.38
CA THR A 499 -4.22 28.44 -10.14
C THR A 499 -3.65 27.11 -9.66
N VAL A 500 -4.40 26.39 -8.83
CA VAL A 500 -3.98 25.12 -8.24
C VAL A 500 -4.51 23.88 -8.97
N ASP A 501 -5.27 24.03 -10.07
CA ASP A 501 -6.00 22.92 -10.70
C ASP A 501 -5.08 21.73 -11.07
N GLN A 502 -3.89 22.03 -11.58
CA GLN A 502 -2.91 21.05 -12.05
C GLN A 502 -1.90 20.59 -10.98
N TRP A 503 -2.02 21.06 -9.73
CA TRP A 503 -1.00 20.84 -8.71
C TRP A 503 -1.02 19.42 -8.13
N THR A 504 -2.09 18.64 -8.30
CA THR A 504 -2.19 17.27 -7.76
C THR A 504 -1.07 16.35 -8.25
N THR A 505 -0.68 16.49 -9.52
CA THR A 505 0.26 15.58 -10.20
C THR A 505 1.69 16.13 -10.24
N ARG A 506 1.92 17.37 -9.80
CA ARG A 506 3.23 18.00 -9.81
C ARG A 506 4.01 17.66 -8.55
N GLY A 507 5.20 17.09 -8.70
CA GLY A 507 6.16 17.00 -7.61
C GLY A 507 6.79 18.35 -7.27
N GLY A 508 7.76 18.33 -6.35
CA GLY A 508 8.43 19.55 -5.90
C GLY A 508 7.52 20.46 -5.06
N SER A 509 7.73 21.77 -5.18
CA SER A 509 7.02 22.81 -4.44
C SER A 509 6.75 24.02 -5.33
N GLU A 510 5.49 24.23 -5.72
CA GLU A 510 5.06 25.40 -6.51
C GLU A 510 5.08 26.71 -5.70
N LEU A 511 5.00 26.61 -4.37
CA LEU A 511 5.18 27.76 -3.48
C LEU A 511 6.66 28.12 -3.26
N GLY A 512 7.60 27.26 -3.66
CA GLY A 512 8.98 27.33 -3.19
C GLY A 512 9.10 26.85 -1.74
N THR A 513 10.25 26.31 -1.37
CA THR A 513 10.49 25.80 -0.01
C THR A 513 11.96 25.94 0.36
N ASN A 514 12.23 26.34 1.61
CA ASN A 514 13.59 26.40 2.16
C ASN A 514 13.58 26.02 3.65
N ARG A 515 14.77 26.09 4.28
CA ARG A 515 14.99 25.65 5.66
C ARG A 515 15.21 26.81 6.65
N LYS A 516 14.98 28.08 6.26
CA LYS A 516 15.04 29.19 7.22
C LYS A 516 14.00 28.94 8.31
N LEU A 517 14.33 29.29 9.54
CA LEU A 517 13.44 29.16 10.69
C LEU A 517 13.12 30.56 11.24
N PRO A 518 11.97 30.72 11.91
CA PRO A 518 11.73 31.90 12.71
C PRO A 518 12.74 31.93 13.87
N ASP A 519 13.25 33.11 14.16
CA ASP A 519 14.22 33.38 15.22
C ASP A 519 13.97 34.79 15.82
N GLU A 520 14.70 35.15 16.87
CA GLU A 520 14.52 36.43 17.57
C GLU A 520 14.83 37.65 16.67
N GLU A 521 15.63 37.49 15.62
CA GLU A 521 15.98 38.58 14.70
C GLU A 521 14.84 38.88 13.72
N ASN A 522 14.11 37.86 13.27
CA ASN A 522 13.10 37.99 12.23
C ASN A 522 11.63 37.94 12.72
N ILE A 523 11.38 37.62 14.00
CA ILE A 523 10.03 37.45 14.51
C ILE A 523 9.18 38.72 14.44
N GLY A 524 9.79 39.90 14.58
CA GLY A 524 9.09 41.19 14.45
C GLY A 524 8.52 41.40 13.05
N GLU A 525 9.27 41.02 12.01
CA GLU A 525 8.81 41.11 10.62
C GLU A 525 7.73 40.07 10.33
N ILE A 526 7.88 38.85 10.84
CA ILE A 526 6.86 37.79 10.70
C ILE A 526 5.52 38.23 11.29
N THR A 527 5.53 38.78 12.51
CA THR A 527 4.31 39.20 13.20
C THR A 527 3.66 40.41 12.53
N GLU A 528 4.45 41.37 12.06
CA GLU A 528 3.94 42.48 11.25
C GLU A 528 3.27 42.00 9.97
N ARG A 529 3.84 41.00 9.28
CA ARG A 529 3.25 40.41 8.07
C ARG A 529 1.96 39.65 8.39
N ILE A 530 1.92 38.92 9.51
CA ILE A 530 0.69 38.26 9.98
C ILE A 530 -0.43 39.28 10.19
N ARG A 531 -0.12 40.41 10.82
CA ARG A 531 -1.06 41.53 11.03
C ARG A 531 -1.48 42.16 9.70
N GLN A 532 -0.54 42.48 8.82
CA GLN A 532 -0.78 43.11 7.52
C GLN A 532 -1.74 42.29 6.65
N TYR A 533 -1.50 40.99 6.53
CA TYR A 533 -2.36 40.09 5.74
C TYR A 533 -3.60 39.61 6.48
N LYS A 534 -3.71 39.93 7.77
CA LYS A 534 -4.79 39.55 8.68
C LYS A 534 -5.00 38.04 8.66
N PHE A 535 -3.95 37.25 8.85
CA PHE A 535 -4.11 35.80 8.90
C PHE A 535 -4.92 35.40 10.12
N ASP A 536 -5.98 34.61 9.90
CA ASP A 536 -6.76 33.99 10.96
C ASP A 536 -6.22 32.58 11.31
N GLY A 537 -5.34 32.03 10.48
CA GLY A 537 -4.69 30.75 10.73
C GLY A 537 -3.61 30.42 9.69
N LEU A 538 -2.72 29.49 10.04
CA LEU A 538 -1.61 29.08 9.17
C LEU A 538 -1.56 27.55 8.99
N LEU A 539 -1.44 27.12 7.74
CA LEU A 539 -1.13 25.74 7.35
C LEU A 539 0.34 25.65 6.90
N LEU A 540 1.14 24.93 7.68
CA LEU A 540 2.55 24.72 7.42
C LEU A 540 2.76 23.28 6.91
N ILE A 541 3.21 23.12 5.67
CA ILE A 541 3.43 21.80 5.06
C ILE A 541 4.94 21.55 4.97
N GLY A 542 5.45 20.51 5.62
CA GLY A 542 6.89 20.33 5.66
C GLY A 542 7.42 19.27 6.61
N GLY A 543 8.74 19.24 6.74
CA GLY A 543 9.44 18.26 7.57
C GLY A 543 9.67 18.73 9.02
N PHE A 544 10.75 18.23 9.61
CA PHE A 544 11.15 18.56 10.99
C PHE A 544 11.38 20.06 11.23
N GLU A 545 11.72 20.84 10.21
CA GLU A 545 11.81 22.31 10.27
C GLU A 545 10.49 22.97 10.68
N VAL A 546 9.33 22.42 10.29
CA VAL A 546 8.03 22.96 10.70
C VAL A 546 7.84 22.78 12.20
N LEU A 547 8.13 21.59 12.74
CA LEU A 547 8.04 21.33 14.18
C LEU A 547 8.90 22.32 14.98
N ARG A 548 10.13 22.58 14.52
CA ARG A 548 11.00 23.59 15.14
C ARG A 548 10.41 25.00 15.06
N SER A 549 9.81 25.34 13.92
CA SER A 549 9.15 26.63 13.73
C SER A 549 7.98 26.78 14.71
N LEU A 550 7.12 25.77 14.84
CA LEU A 550 5.99 25.77 15.76
C LEU A 550 6.41 25.96 17.21
N ILE A 551 7.45 25.23 17.67
CA ILE A 551 7.97 25.36 19.04
C ILE A 551 8.47 26.78 19.32
N PHE A 552 9.16 27.40 18.35
CA PHE A 552 9.63 28.78 18.50
C PHE A 552 8.45 29.76 18.55
N LEU A 553 7.50 29.64 17.63
CA LEU A 553 6.32 30.52 17.57
C LEU A 553 5.45 30.37 18.82
N GLU A 554 5.33 29.16 19.38
CA GLU A 554 4.53 28.92 20.58
C GLU A 554 5.14 29.61 21.80
N LYS A 555 6.47 29.54 21.94
CA LYS A 555 7.19 30.26 23.01
C LYS A 555 7.11 31.78 22.88
N SER A 556 6.92 32.28 21.66
CA SER A 556 6.84 33.70 21.36
C SER A 556 5.41 34.27 21.45
N LYS A 557 4.38 33.43 21.55
CA LYS A 557 2.97 33.85 21.46
C LYS A 557 2.51 34.81 22.56
N ASP A 558 3.13 34.74 23.73
CA ASP A 558 2.78 35.63 24.86
C ASP A 558 3.38 37.03 24.68
N LYS A 559 4.49 37.14 23.93
CA LYS A 559 5.13 38.41 23.59
C LYS A 559 4.48 39.09 22.39
N TYR A 560 3.96 38.29 21.44
CA TYR A 560 3.40 38.77 20.18
C TYR A 560 1.95 38.27 20.02
N PRO A 561 0.94 39.11 20.31
CA PRO A 561 -0.47 38.75 20.20
C PRO A 561 -0.90 38.25 18.81
N GLU A 562 -0.21 38.67 17.75
CA GLU A 562 -0.45 38.24 16.36
C GLU A 562 -0.27 36.73 16.17
N LEU A 563 0.49 36.08 17.05
CA LEU A 563 0.72 34.65 17.03
C LEU A 563 -0.39 33.86 17.73
N LYS A 564 -1.37 34.52 18.35
CA LYS A 564 -2.54 33.88 18.98
C LYS A 564 -3.60 33.50 17.93
N ILE A 565 -3.15 32.80 16.89
CA ILE A 565 -3.97 32.24 15.82
C ILE A 565 -3.72 30.73 15.74
N PRO A 566 -4.67 29.93 15.26
CA PRO A 566 -4.45 28.52 15.06
C PRO A 566 -3.38 28.25 13.98
N ILE A 567 -2.43 27.38 14.28
CA ILE A 567 -1.37 26.96 13.35
C ILE A 567 -1.29 25.44 13.31
N VAL A 568 -1.40 24.86 12.11
CA VAL A 568 -1.35 23.41 11.93
C VAL A 568 -0.21 23.00 11.01
N HIS A 569 0.51 21.97 11.44
CA HIS A 569 1.57 21.32 10.68
C HIS A 569 1.04 20.06 9.98
N LEU A 570 1.26 19.99 8.67
CA LEU A 570 1.07 18.80 7.85
C LEU A 570 2.45 18.19 7.49
N PRO A 571 2.82 17.03 8.07
CA PRO A 571 4.09 16.39 7.82
C PRO A 571 4.29 15.99 6.34
N ALA A 572 5.33 16.54 5.72
CA ALA A 572 5.74 16.27 4.34
C ALA A 572 7.27 16.21 4.25
N THR A 573 7.79 14.99 4.11
CA THR A 573 9.23 14.69 4.03
C THR A 573 9.40 13.26 3.55
N ILE A 574 10.33 13.00 2.63
CA ILE A 574 10.61 11.63 2.20
C ILE A 574 11.12 10.76 3.36
N SER A 575 11.81 11.36 4.33
CA SER A 575 12.51 10.66 5.41
C SER A 575 11.57 10.06 6.46
N ASN A 576 10.31 10.48 6.50
CA ASN A 576 9.37 10.11 7.55
C ASN A 576 9.93 10.27 8.96
N ASN A 577 10.59 11.42 9.19
CA ASN A 577 11.32 11.72 10.42
C ASN A 577 10.60 12.71 11.34
N VAL A 578 9.36 13.08 11.03
CA VAL A 578 8.53 13.86 11.95
C VAL A 578 8.04 12.91 13.07
N PRO A 579 8.20 13.26 14.36
CA PRO A 579 7.78 12.43 15.48
C PRO A 579 6.29 12.10 15.47
N VAL A 580 5.90 11.06 16.22
CA VAL A 580 4.53 10.59 16.46
C VAL A 580 3.83 10.02 15.21
N THR A 581 3.88 10.73 14.07
CA THR A 581 3.24 10.26 12.85
C THR A 581 3.97 9.07 12.24
N GLU A 582 3.21 8.05 11.83
CA GLU A 582 3.73 6.89 11.12
C GLU A 582 3.97 7.18 9.63
N TRP A 583 3.45 8.31 9.13
CA TRP A 583 3.51 8.69 7.73
C TRP A 583 3.67 10.20 7.55
N SER A 584 4.39 10.56 6.49
CA SER A 584 4.51 11.93 6.00
C SER A 584 4.41 11.91 4.48
N LEU A 585 3.87 12.98 3.91
CA LEU A 585 3.72 13.06 2.46
C LEU A 585 5.09 12.97 1.77
N GLY A 586 5.14 12.16 0.72
CA GLY A 586 6.28 11.96 -0.16
C GLY A 586 7.09 10.73 0.19
N SER A 587 6.83 10.09 1.34
CA SER A 587 7.56 8.90 1.76
C SER A 587 7.27 7.70 0.84
N ASP A 588 6.02 7.50 0.42
CA ASP A 588 5.64 6.42 -0.51
C ASP A 588 6.14 6.67 -1.93
N THR A 589 6.06 7.92 -2.40
CA THR A 589 6.70 8.33 -3.64
C THR A 589 8.19 7.96 -3.63
N SER A 590 8.89 8.24 -2.52
CA SER A 590 10.32 7.95 -2.39
C SER A 590 10.63 6.45 -2.42
N ILE A 591 9.85 5.63 -1.71
CA ILE A 591 10.05 4.18 -1.70
C ILE A 591 9.77 3.59 -3.09
N ASN A 592 8.77 4.08 -3.82
CA ASN A 592 8.52 3.63 -5.20
C ASN A 592 9.69 3.94 -6.13
N VAL A 593 10.28 5.13 -6.05
CA VAL A 593 11.49 5.46 -6.83
C VAL A 593 12.64 4.51 -6.51
N LEU A 594 12.86 4.22 -5.23
CA LEU A 594 13.87 3.26 -4.79
C LEU A 594 13.60 1.86 -5.36
N VAL A 595 12.34 1.42 -5.33
CA VAL A 595 11.91 0.13 -5.89
C VAL A 595 12.18 0.05 -7.40
N GLU A 596 11.79 1.08 -8.16
CA GLU A 596 12.02 1.13 -9.61
C GLU A 596 13.51 1.09 -9.97
N ALA A 597 14.33 1.86 -9.26
CA ALA A 597 15.77 1.86 -9.45
C ALA A 597 16.40 0.50 -9.10
N CYS A 598 15.98 -0.10 -7.97
CA CYS A 598 16.46 -1.42 -7.53
C CYS A 598 16.05 -2.54 -8.50
N ASP A 599 14.85 -2.50 -9.05
CA ASP A 599 14.41 -3.47 -10.07
C ASP A 599 15.26 -3.35 -11.35
N ALA A 600 15.55 -2.12 -11.79
CA ALA A 600 16.38 -1.88 -12.98
C ALA A 600 17.81 -2.41 -12.80
N ILE A 601 18.45 -2.13 -11.67
CA ILE A 601 19.82 -2.62 -11.40
C ILE A 601 19.84 -4.12 -11.13
N ARG A 602 18.80 -4.71 -10.51
CA ARG A 602 18.72 -6.17 -10.30
C ARG A 602 18.66 -6.91 -11.63
N LYS A 603 17.94 -6.38 -12.63
CA LYS A 603 17.95 -6.93 -14.00
C LYS A 603 19.36 -6.89 -14.62
N SER A 604 20.11 -5.82 -14.40
CA SER A 604 21.51 -5.69 -14.83
C SER A 604 22.44 -6.69 -14.13
N ALA A 605 22.30 -6.88 -12.81
CA ALA A 605 23.09 -7.88 -12.07
C ALA A 605 22.78 -9.31 -12.50
N SER A 606 21.50 -9.65 -12.72
CA SER A 606 21.10 -10.98 -13.20
C SER A 606 21.66 -11.30 -14.59
N ALA A 607 21.86 -10.29 -15.44
CA ALA A 607 22.52 -10.45 -16.74
C ALA A 607 24.03 -10.65 -16.61
N SER A 608 24.68 -9.90 -15.72
CA SER A 608 26.14 -9.98 -15.51
C SER A 608 26.57 -11.21 -14.70
N ARG A 609 25.64 -11.83 -13.96
CA ARG A 609 25.82 -12.94 -13.00
C ARG A 609 26.72 -12.54 -11.81
N SER A 610 26.42 -13.04 -10.60
CA SER A 610 27.26 -12.88 -9.40
C SER A 610 27.69 -11.44 -9.03
N ARG A 611 26.72 -10.53 -8.82
CA ARG A 611 26.99 -9.13 -8.46
C ARG A 611 26.20 -8.63 -7.25
N VAL A 612 26.82 -7.78 -6.44
CA VAL A 612 26.19 -7.03 -5.34
C VAL A 612 26.09 -5.55 -5.70
N PHE A 613 24.93 -4.95 -5.51
CA PHE A 613 24.76 -3.51 -5.58
C PHE A 613 24.66 -2.91 -4.17
N VAL A 614 25.52 -1.93 -3.89
CA VAL A 614 25.48 -1.10 -2.67
C VAL A 614 24.70 0.17 -3.01
N VAL A 615 23.44 0.21 -2.60
CA VAL A 615 22.50 1.30 -2.90
C VAL A 615 22.43 2.25 -1.73
N GLU A 616 22.86 3.49 -1.94
CA GLU A 616 22.71 4.56 -0.95
C GLU A 616 21.36 5.25 -1.11
N THR A 617 20.65 5.37 0.03
CA THR A 617 19.39 6.07 0.18
C THR A 617 19.56 7.34 1.00
N GLN A 618 18.64 8.29 0.82
CA GLN A 618 18.47 9.41 1.74
C GLN A 618 17.67 8.97 2.99
N GLY A 619 17.28 9.95 3.81
CA GLY A 619 16.58 9.71 5.09
C GLY A 619 17.16 10.55 6.24
N GLY A 620 18.35 11.13 6.05
CA GLY A 620 19.04 11.82 7.13
C GLY A 620 19.37 10.81 8.24
N GLN A 621 19.14 11.17 9.50
CA GLN A 621 19.32 10.23 10.61
C GLN A 621 18.13 9.25 10.78
N CYS A 622 17.20 9.16 9.83
CA CYS A 622 16.06 8.24 9.90
C CYS A 622 16.22 7.09 8.89
N GLY A 623 16.30 5.86 9.39
CA GLY A 623 16.42 4.64 8.58
C GLY A 623 15.16 4.20 7.83
N TYR A 624 14.03 4.92 7.94
CA TYR A 624 12.72 4.51 7.39
C TYR A 624 12.76 4.07 5.93
N ILE A 625 13.28 4.95 5.05
CA ILE A 625 13.37 4.66 3.61
C ILE A 625 14.28 3.45 3.36
N ALA A 626 15.39 3.35 4.09
CA ALA A 626 16.32 2.25 3.94
C ALA A 626 15.67 0.91 4.33
N VAL A 627 14.93 0.85 5.44
CA VAL A 627 14.28 -0.39 5.90
C VAL A 627 13.10 -0.79 5.02
N LEU A 628 12.13 0.10 4.81
CA LEU A 628 10.97 -0.24 3.97
C LEU A 628 11.36 -0.45 2.52
N GLY A 629 12.29 0.35 2.01
CA GLY A 629 12.89 0.17 0.69
C GLY A 629 13.61 -1.17 0.56
N ALA A 630 14.42 -1.55 1.54
CA ALA A 630 15.09 -2.86 1.57
C ALA A 630 14.07 -4.01 1.57
N LEU A 631 12.97 -3.90 2.32
CA LEU A 631 11.92 -4.91 2.36
C LEU A 631 11.20 -5.01 1.00
N ALA A 632 10.81 -3.88 0.42
CA ALA A 632 10.12 -3.80 -0.87
C ALA A 632 10.99 -4.22 -2.07
N THR A 633 12.32 -4.13 -1.94
CA THR A 633 13.28 -4.55 -2.98
C THR A 633 13.85 -5.94 -2.76
N GLY A 634 13.56 -6.56 -1.61
CA GLY A 634 14.12 -7.85 -1.21
C GLY A 634 15.64 -7.80 -1.09
N ALA A 635 16.16 -6.71 -0.51
CA ALA A 635 17.57 -6.56 -0.19
C ALA A 635 18.02 -7.60 0.83
N SER A 636 19.31 -7.92 0.80
CA SER A 636 19.90 -8.96 1.65
C SER A 636 20.52 -8.38 2.93
N VAL A 637 20.94 -7.12 2.90
CA VAL A 637 21.58 -6.41 4.01
C VAL A 637 21.07 -4.97 4.01
N VAL A 638 20.84 -4.41 5.20
CA VAL A 638 20.44 -3.01 5.37
C VAL A 638 21.25 -2.33 6.48
N HIS A 639 21.79 -1.14 6.20
CA HIS A 639 22.51 -0.30 7.17
C HIS A 639 21.74 0.99 7.42
N ILE A 640 21.47 1.29 8.70
CA ILE A 640 20.63 2.42 9.13
C ILE A 640 21.33 3.30 10.18
N PRO A 641 21.00 4.59 10.31
CA PRO A 641 21.63 5.47 11.28
C PRO A 641 21.30 5.16 12.74
N GLU A 642 20.21 4.43 13.00
CA GLU A 642 19.81 3.96 14.34
C GLU A 642 20.76 2.89 14.89
N GLU A 643 21.52 2.19 14.02
CA GLU A 643 22.41 1.10 14.39
C GLU A 643 23.84 1.39 13.89
N PRO A 644 24.84 1.50 14.79
CA PRO A 644 26.20 1.85 14.37
C PRO A 644 26.82 0.75 13.52
N VAL A 645 27.28 1.10 12.31
CA VAL A 645 28.04 0.18 11.45
C VAL A 645 29.45 0.01 12.01
N ARG A 646 29.76 -1.21 12.48
CA ARG A 646 31.07 -1.59 13.02
C ARG A 646 31.79 -2.53 12.07
N LEU A 647 33.13 -2.60 12.15
CA LEU A 647 33.94 -3.53 11.35
C LEU A 647 33.45 -5.00 11.44
N GLN A 648 33.10 -5.44 12.65
CA GLN A 648 32.57 -6.79 12.88
C GLN A 648 31.27 -7.04 12.09
N GLN A 649 30.37 -6.05 12.03
CA GLN A 649 29.13 -6.16 11.27
C GLN A 649 29.41 -6.27 9.78
N VAL A 650 30.30 -5.43 9.25
CA VAL A 650 30.70 -5.47 7.83
C VAL A 650 31.33 -6.83 7.48
N ALA A 651 32.19 -7.36 8.35
CA ALA A 651 32.76 -8.70 8.16
C ALA A 651 31.69 -9.80 8.14
N LEU A 652 30.69 -9.73 9.03
CA LEU A 652 29.55 -10.66 9.03
C LEU A 652 28.69 -10.53 7.76
N ASP A 653 28.50 -9.31 7.24
CA ASP A 653 27.79 -9.06 5.99
C ASP A 653 28.52 -9.69 4.79
N VAL A 654 29.84 -9.51 4.71
CA VAL A 654 30.69 -10.13 3.68
C VAL A 654 30.59 -11.66 3.75
N GLN A 655 30.78 -12.24 4.93
CA GLN A 655 30.70 -13.69 5.12
C GLN A 655 29.33 -14.24 4.74
N PHE A 656 28.26 -13.52 5.09
CA PHE A 656 26.90 -13.87 4.72
C PHE A 656 26.71 -13.88 3.20
N LEU A 657 27.14 -12.82 2.51
CA LEU A 657 27.06 -12.73 1.05
C LEU A 657 27.89 -13.81 0.37
N GLN A 658 29.11 -14.09 0.83
CA GLN A 658 29.93 -15.19 0.32
C GLN A 658 29.24 -16.54 0.50
N LYS A 659 28.71 -16.84 1.69
CA LYS A 659 27.97 -18.08 1.96
C LYS A 659 26.79 -18.22 0.99
N ARG A 660 26.00 -17.16 0.84
CA ARG A 660 24.87 -17.15 -0.08
C ARG A 660 25.33 -17.34 -1.53
N PHE A 661 26.43 -16.74 -2.01
CA PHE A 661 26.86 -16.89 -3.42
C PHE A 661 27.44 -18.28 -3.68
N ARG A 662 28.15 -18.88 -2.72
CA ARG A 662 28.58 -20.29 -2.80
C ARG A 662 27.40 -21.25 -2.84
N ALA A 663 26.28 -20.87 -2.23
CA ALA A 663 25.04 -21.64 -2.28
C ALA A 663 24.29 -21.46 -3.61
N ASP A 664 24.60 -20.46 -4.45
CA ASP A 664 23.92 -20.32 -5.74
C ASP A 664 24.30 -21.47 -6.69
N ARG A 665 23.39 -21.82 -7.60
CA ARG A 665 23.70 -22.77 -8.68
C ARG A 665 24.70 -22.12 -9.64
N LYS A 666 25.75 -22.86 -10.03
CA LYS A 666 26.74 -22.40 -11.01
C LYS A 666 26.04 -21.90 -12.28
N GLY A 667 26.36 -20.67 -12.69
CA GLY A 667 25.78 -20.04 -13.89
C GLY A 667 24.36 -19.47 -13.74
N LYS A 668 23.66 -19.68 -12.61
CA LYS A 668 22.31 -19.15 -12.33
C LYS A 668 22.27 -18.24 -11.07
N SER A 669 23.39 -17.59 -10.71
CA SER A 669 23.45 -16.69 -9.54
C SER A 669 22.61 -15.42 -9.76
N GLN A 670 21.84 -15.03 -8.75
CA GLN A 670 21.02 -13.83 -8.78
C GLN A 670 21.77 -12.62 -8.20
N GLY A 671 21.51 -11.45 -8.77
CA GLY A 671 22.00 -10.18 -8.23
C GLY A 671 21.47 -9.89 -6.83
N ARG A 672 22.31 -9.32 -5.97
CA ARG A 672 21.95 -8.96 -4.59
C ARG A 672 22.07 -7.47 -4.34
N ILE A 673 21.30 -7.00 -3.38
CA ILE A 673 21.23 -5.59 -3.02
C ILE A 673 21.56 -5.46 -1.54
N LEU A 674 22.47 -4.53 -1.24
CA LEU A 674 22.70 -3.97 0.09
C LEU A 674 22.17 -2.54 0.06
N VAL A 675 21.24 -2.22 0.95
CA VAL A 675 20.69 -0.87 1.08
C VAL A 675 21.36 -0.17 2.25
N ARG A 676 21.78 1.06 2.07
CA ARG A 676 22.46 1.85 3.10
C ARG A 676 21.89 3.25 3.14
N SER A 677 21.56 3.74 4.33
CA SER A 677 21.27 5.17 4.54
C SER A 677 22.55 6.01 4.49
N ASP A 678 22.50 7.19 3.89
CA ASP A 678 23.62 8.14 3.76
C ASP A 678 24.25 8.52 5.11
N LYS A 679 23.47 8.53 6.20
CA LYS A 679 23.96 8.82 7.56
C LYS A 679 24.25 7.59 8.43
N SER A 680 24.18 6.38 7.89
CA SER A 680 24.51 5.16 8.65
C SER A 680 25.94 5.14 9.19
N SER A 681 26.91 5.63 8.41
CA SER A 681 28.30 5.81 8.82
C SER A 681 29.03 6.78 7.90
N SER A 682 29.81 7.70 8.49
CA SER A 682 30.74 8.57 7.76
C SER A 682 32.00 7.84 7.29
N THR A 683 32.44 6.82 8.05
CA THR A 683 33.64 6.04 7.76
C THR A 683 33.35 4.90 6.77
N TYR A 684 32.37 4.05 7.06
CA TYR A 684 31.99 2.92 6.21
C TYR A 684 31.06 3.36 5.09
N ASN A 685 31.48 4.35 4.30
CA ASN A 685 30.69 4.90 3.21
C ASN A 685 30.52 3.92 2.04
N ASN A 686 29.72 4.30 1.03
CA ASN A 686 29.45 3.45 -0.13
C ASN A 686 30.71 2.97 -0.84
N ASP A 687 31.70 3.85 -1.00
CA ASP A 687 32.98 3.52 -1.65
C ASP A 687 33.77 2.49 -0.82
N VAL A 688 33.89 2.72 0.50
CA VAL A 688 34.60 1.82 1.41
C VAL A 688 33.95 0.44 1.45
N ILE A 689 32.62 0.36 1.64
CA ILE A 689 31.90 -0.93 1.65
C ILE A 689 32.05 -1.64 0.32
N THR A 690 31.94 -0.92 -0.80
CA THR A 690 32.09 -1.51 -2.14
C THR A 690 33.49 -2.06 -2.37
N LYS A 691 34.54 -1.35 -1.93
CA LYS A 691 35.92 -1.81 -2.02
C LYS A 691 36.15 -3.06 -1.17
N ILE A 692 35.66 -3.08 0.07
CA ILE A 692 35.74 -4.25 0.96
C ILE A 692 35.04 -5.46 0.30
N LEU A 693 33.83 -5.26 -0.23
CA LEU A 693 33.08 -6.33 -0.89
C LEU A 693 33.79 -6.86 -2.14
N ASN A 694 34.47 -6.01 -2.92
CA ASN A 694 35.25 -6.45 -4.08
C ASN A 694 36.49 -7.24 -3.67
N GLU A 695 37.24 -6.75 -2.67
CA GLU A 695 38.46 -7.42 -2.17
C GLU A 695 38.14 -8.79 -1.56
N GLU A 696 37.09 -8.87 -0.76
CA GLU A 696 36.66 -10.11 -0.11
C GLU A 696 35.84 -11.02 -1.04
N GLY A 697 35.17 -10.44 -2.04
CA GLY A 697 34.38 -11.17 -3.04
C GLY A 697 35.24 -11.99 -3.98
N LYS A 698 36.44 -11.49 -4.35
CA LYS A 698 37.38 -12.13 -5.28
C LYS A 698 36.65 -12.68 -6.52
N ASP A 699 36.88 -13.96 -6.86
CA ASP A 699 36.26 -14.61 -8.01
C ASP A 699 34.78 -15.02 -7.78
N LEU A 700 34.25 -14.83 -6.56
CA LEU A 700 32.90 -15.27 -6.22
C LEU A 700 31.83 -14.28 -6.65
N PHE A 701 32.06 -12.98 -6.43
CA PHE A 701 31.18 -11.89 -6.85
C PHE A 701 31.92 -10.54 -6.88
N ASP A 702 31.45 -9.61 -7.70
CA ASP A 702 31.86 -8.21 -7.66
C ASP A 702 30.79 -7.30 -7.02
N ALA A 703 31.17 -6.08 -6.66
CA ALA A 703 30.31 -5.08 -6.06
C ALA A 703 30.34 -3.75 -6.81
N ARG A 704 29.17 -3.12 -6.95
CA ARG A 704 28.98 -1.81 -7.57
C ARG A 704 28.17 -0.89 -6.68
N GLN A 705 28.55 0.38 -6.61
CA GLN A 705 27.80 1.38 -5.86
C GLN A 705 26.78 2.11 -6.74
N VAL A 706 25.65 2.47 -6.14
CA VAL A 706 24.62 3.32 -6.73
C VAL A 706 24.21 4.33 -5.65
N SER A 707 24.24 5.62 -5.98
CA SER A 707 23.66 6.66 -5.12
C SER A 707 22.50 7.30 -5.86
N LEU A 708 21.30 7.19 -5.30
CA LEU A 708 20.09 7.73 -5.91
C LEU A 708 19.97 9.24 -5.68
N GLY A 709 20.58 9.75 -4.60
CA GLY A 709 20.58 11.18 -4.27
C GLY A 709 19.16 11.78 -4.30
N HIS A 710 19.02 12.92 -4.99
CA HIS A 710 17.78 13.68 -5.06
C HIS A 710 16.67 13.03 -5.89
N THR A 711 16.98 12.01 -6.70
CA THR A 711 15.94 11.31 -7.47
C THR A 711 14.88 10.68 -6.56
N LEU A 712 15.25 10.33 -5.32
CA LEU A 712 14.35 9.84 -4.28
C LEU A 712 13.23 10.80 -3.88
N GLN A 713 13.28 12.08 -4.26
CA GLN A 713 12.15 13.00 -4.08
C GLN A 713 10.98 12.68 -5.02
N GLY A 714 11.25 11.92 -6.09
CA GLY A 714 10.29 11.59 -7.13
C GLY A 714 10.05 12.74 -8.11
N GLY A 715 9.46 12.37 -9.25
CA GLY A 715 8.95 13.34 -10.22
C GLY A 715 7.48 13.61 -9.98
N ILE A 716 6.65 12.62 -10.31
CA ILE A 716 5.21 12.67 -10.10
C ILE A 716 4.89 11.96 -8.77
N PRO A 717 4.13 12.58 -7.84
CA PRO A 717 3.77 11.93 -6.57
C PRO A 717 2.99 10.64 -6.79
N SER A 718 3.19 9.63 -5.94
CA SER A 718 2.41 8.40 -5.99
C SER A 718 0.93 8.67 -5.70
N PRO A 719 -0.01 7.87 -6.23
CA PRO A 719 -1.44 8.04 -5.94
C PRO A 719 -1.74 8.03 -4.44
N ARG A 720 -1.02 7.21 -3.66
CA ARG A 720 -1.20 7.14 -2.21
C ARG A 720 -0.80 8.44 -1.50
N ASP A 721 0.31 9.07 -1.91
CA ASP A 721 0.67 10.40 -1.39
C ASP A 721 -0.37 11.46 -1.83
N ARG A 722 -0.91 11.37 -3.06
CA ARG A 722 -1.96 12.28 -3.54
C ARG A 722 -3.26 12.14 -2.75
N THR A 723 -3.78 10.93 -2.56
CA THR A 723 -5.04 10.70 -1.82
C THR A 723 -4.90 11.07 -0.35
N ARG A 724 -3.76 10.73 0.29
CA ARG A 724 -3.49 11.12 1.67
C ARG A 724 -3.37 12.64 1.82
N ALA A 725 -2.73 13.31 0.87
CA ALA A 725 -2.67 14.77 0.87
C ALA A 725 -4.07 15.39 0.89
N VAL A 726 -5.02 14.84 0.11
CA VAL A 726 -6.41 15.31 0.10
C VAL A 726 -7.06 15.19 1.49
N GLY A 727 -7.04 13.99 2.08
CA GLY A 727 -7.68 13.73 3.37
C GLY A 727 -7.05 14.50 4.54
N LEU A 728 -5.72 14.59 4.57
CA LEU A 728 -4.99 15.29 5.64
C LEU A 728 -5.19 16.80 5.56
N SER A 729 -5.16 17.39 4.36
CA SER A 729 -5.34 18.84 4.20
C SER A 729 -6.72 19.31 4.61
N ILE A 730 -7.79 18.56 4.31
CA ILE A 730 -9.14 18.91 4.76
C ILE A 730 -9.20 18.92 6.29
N LYS A 731 -8.66 17.89 6.95
CA LYS A 731 -8.61 17.82 8.42
C LYS A 731 -7.79 18.97 9.02
N CYS A 732 -6.71 19.40 8.37
CA CYS A 732 -5.95 20.58 8.79
C CYS A 732 -6.79 21.86 8.73
N ILE A 733 -7.51 22.11 7.63
CA ILE A 733 -8.38 23.30 7.53
C ILE A 733 -9.52 23.23 8.55
N GLN A 734 -10.14 22.07 8.73
CA GLN A 734 -11.16 21.87 9.78
C GLN A 734 -10.61 22.11 11.19
N PHE A 735 -9.35 21.78 11.45
CA PHE A 735 -8.70 22.14 12.70
C PHE A 735 -8.61 23.67 12.86
N LEU A 736 -8.22 24.39 11.80
CA LEU A 736 -8.18 25.86 11.82
C LEU A 736 -9.57 26.47 12.05
N GLU A 737 -10.61 25.96 11.37
CA GLU A 737 -12.01 26.39 11.59
C GLU A 737 -12.40 26.25 13.08
N ARG A 738 -12.16 25.09 13.68
CA ARG A 738 -12.54 24.77 15.07
C ARG A 738 -11.89 25.64 16.14
N HIS A 739 -10.68 26.12 15.89
CA HIS A 739 -9.89 26.88 16.85
C HIS A 739 -9.83 28.38 16.53
N CYS A 740 -10.62 28.81 15.54
CA CYS A 740 -10.90 30.21 15.32
C CYS A 740 -12.13 30.59 16.15
N GLU A 741 -12.05 31.68 16.92
CA GLU A 741 -13.17 32.21 17.73
C GLU A 741 -14.42 32.56 16.91
N LYS A 742 -14.34 32.50 15.58
CA LYS A 742 -15.39 32.87 14.64
C LYS A 742 -16.30 31.70 14.23
N VAL A 743 -16.00 30.44 14.53
CA VAL A 743 -16.78 29.27 14.03
C VAL A 743 -17.40 28.49 15.19
N GLU A 744 -18.74 28.34 15.18
CA GLU A 744 -19.45 27.57 16.20
C GLU A 744 -19.31 26.03 15.98
N PRO A 745 -19.13 25.21 17.03
CA PRO A 745 -18.95 23.76 16.89
C PRO A 745 -20.08 23.01 16.17
N SER A 746 -21.31 23.55 16.21
CA SER A 746 -22.48 22.95 15.56
C SER A 746 -22.49 23.07 14.03
N GLU A 747 -21.68 23.99 13.48
CA GLU A 747 -21.61 24.32 12.04
C GLU A 747 -20.37 23.72 11.35
N LEU A 748 -19.55 23.01 12.12
CA LEU A 748 -18.55 22.11 11.58
C LEU A 748 -19.27 21.06 10.75
N ILE A 749 -18.85 20.90 9.49
CA ILE A 749 -19.28 19.75 8.69
C ILE A 749 -19.00 18.52 9.54
N SER A 750 -20.06 17.74 9.82
CA SER A 750 -19.94 16.51 10.59
C SER A 750 -18.74 15.76 10.06
N THR A 751 -17.77 15.47 10.94
CA THR A 751 -16.65 14.61 10.58
C THR A 751 -17.24 13.43 9.81
N PRO A 752 -16.77 13.12 8.60
CA PRO A 752 -17.19 11.87 7.99
C PRO A 752 -16.78 10.77 9.00
N GLY A 753 -17.80 10.08 9.55
CA GLY A 753 -17.64 9.27 10.77
C GLY A 753 -18.59 9.58 11.96
N ARG A 754 -19.77 10.17 11.77
CA ARG A 754 -20.84 10.13 12.80
C ARG A 754 -21.34 8.69 12.98
N ASN A 755 -20.58 7.88 13.72
CA ASN A 755 -20.99 6.61 14.28
C ASN A 755 -21.31 6.89 15.74
N THR A 756 -22.58 6.79 16.12
CA THR A 756 -23.08 7.05 17.49
C THR A 756 -22.57 6.06 18.54
N ASN A 757 -21.65 5.15 18.18
CA ASN A 757 -21.06 4.13 19.05
C ASN A 757 -19.52 4.07 18.99
N ALA A 758 -18.83 5.13 18.54
CA ALA A 758 -17.38 5.26 18.74
C ALA A 758 -17.11 6.07 20.02
N PRO A 759 -16.75 5.43 21.15
CA PRO A 759 -16.45 6.16 22.38
C PRO A 759 -15.05 6.78 22.27
N ALA A 760 -14.87 7.88 21.53
CA ALA A 760 -13.63 8.68 21.62
C ALA A 760 -13.61 10.05 20.91
N VAL A 761 -14.45 10.36 19.92
CA VAL A 761 -14.25 11.63 19.17
C VAL A 761 -14.69 12.86 19.99
N GLU A 762 -15.66 12.71 20.89
CA GLU A 762 -16.08 13.76 21.83
C GLU A 762 -15.14 13.96 23.03
N LYS A 763 -14.20 13.03 23.29
CA LYS A 763 -13.30 13.10 24.46
C LYS A 763 -11.87 13.59 24.17
N LEU A 764 -11.50 13.79 22.90
CA LEU A 764 -10.11 14.07 22.50
C LEU A 764 -9.80 15.54 22.16
N LEU A 765 -10.73 16.47 22.38
CA LEU A 765 -10.59 17.89 21.97
C LEU A 765 -10.88 18.88 23.13
N GLN A 766 -10.49 18.52 24.36
CA GLN A 766 -10.53 19.45 25.50
C GLN A 766 -9.29 20.37 25.60
N ASN A 767 -8.38 20.36 24.62
CA ASN A 767 -7.17 21.18 24.70
C ASN A 767 -7.36 22.55 24.03
N GLU A 768 -7.13 23.60 24.80
CA GLU A 768 -6.97 25.02 24.40
C GLU A 768 -5.75 25.27 23.48
N ASP A 769 -5.19 24.21 22.86
CA ASP A 769 -3.93 24.25 22.12
C ASP A 769 -4.16 24.79 20.69
N LEU A 770 -3.83 26.07 20.46
CA LEU A 770 -3.91 26.71 19.13
C LEU A 770 -3.00 26.03 18.09
N TYR A 771 -1.94 25.34 18.52
CA TYR A 771 -0.90 24.81 17.64
C TYR A 771 -0.92 23.28 17.66
N GLY A 772 -0.86 22.66 16.48
CA GLY A 772 -0.91 21.21 16.37
C GLY A 772 -0.22 20.63 15.16
N THR A 773 0.09 19.34 15.20
CA THR A 773 0.56 18.56 14.06
C THR A 773 -0.44 17.47 13.74
N ILE A 774 -0.89 17.37 12.48
CA ILE A 774 -1.69 16.22 12.06
C ILE A 774 -0.80 14.98 11.99
N VAL A 775 -1.21 13.93 12.68
CA VAL A 775 -0.46 12.68 12.79
C VAL A 775 -1.35 11.50 12.44
N ILE A 776 -0.72 10.46 11.90
CA ILE A 776 -1.32 9.15 11.70
C ILE A 776 -0.69 8.21 12.73
N THR A 777 -1.50 7.69 13.66
CA THR A 777 -1.08 6.68 14.64
C THR A 777 -2.09 5.54 14.61
N GLY A 778 -1.69 4.35 14.17
CA GLY A 778 -2.61 3.27 13.80
C GLY A 778 -3.63 3.76 12.74
N SER A 779 -4.93 3.62 13.02
CA SER A 779 -6.02 4.12 12.14
C SER A 779 -6.31 5.59 12.31
N GLN A 780 -5.84 6.19 13.40
CA GLN A 780 -6.38 7.46 13.83
C GLN A 780 -5.58 8.58 13.21
N VAL A 781 -6.27 9.33 12.35
CA VAL A 781 -5.81 10.65 11.95
C VAL A 781 -6.29 11.65 12.99
N ARG A 782 -5.36 12.18 13.78
CA ARG A 782 -5.62 13.13 14.86
C ARG A 782 -4.64 14.29 14.84
N ILE A 783 -4.91 15.32 15.63
CA ILE A 783 -3.98 16.43 15.86
C ILE A 783 -3.24 16.14 17.17
N ALA A 784 -1.92 15.99 17.10
CA ALA A 784 -1.04 15.91 18.26
C ALA A 784 -0.62 17.32 18.66
N ASN A 785 -0.61 17.61 19.96
CA ASN A 785 -0.17 18.90 20.47
C ASN A 785 1.37 18.98 20.52
N LEU A 786 1.90 20.18 20.70
CA LEU A 786 3.35 20.40 20.64
C LEU A 786 4.11 19.73 21.79
N LYS A 787 3.48 19.57 22.95
CA LYS A 787 4.08 18.83 24.07
C LYS A 787 4.37 17.38 23.68
N GLU A 788 3.37 16.66 23.18
CA GLU A 788 3.50 15.27 22.73
C GLU A 788 4.56 15.14 21.63
N MET A 789 4.53 16.05 20.65
CA MET A 789 5.50 16.07 19.55
C MET A 789 6.93 16.29 20.05
N THR A 790 7.12 17.19 21.02
CA THR A 790 8.43 17.55 21.58
C THR A 790 8.99 16.44 22.46
N GLU A 791 8.17 15.83 23.31
CA GLU A 791 8.55 14.70 24.17
C GLU A 791 8.95 13.46 23.35
N SER A 792 8.37 13.30 22.16
CA SER A 792 8.67 12.20 21.23
C SER A 792 9.83 12.49 20.27
N ALA A 793 10.43 13.69 20.31
CA ALA A 793 11.43 14.15 19.36
C ALA A 793 12.87 13.99 19.84
N ASP A 794 13.71 13.40 18.99
CA ASP A 794 15.17 13.51 19.08
C ASP A 794 15.62 14.74 18.28
N PHE A 795 15.78 15.89 18.94
CA PHE A 795 16.19 17.14 18.29
C PHE A 795 17.63 17.10 17.76
N LYS A 796 18.50 16.31 18.38
CA LYS A 796 19.91 16.19 17.96
C LYS A 796 19.99 15.51 16.60
N ASN A 797 19.27 14.40 16.45
CA ASN A 797 19.25 13.63 15.21
C ASN A 797 18.10 14.05 14.27
N ARG A 798 17.19 14.89 14.72
CA ARG A 798 16.02 15.38 13.98
C ARG A 798 15.11 14.24 13.50
N ARG A 799 14.69 13.37 14.41
CA ARG A 799 13.81 12.22 14.16
C ARG A 799 12.90 11.93 15.35
N GLY A 800 11.95 11.01 15.21
CA GLY A 800 11.20 10.47 16.35
C GLY A 800 12.04 9.50 17.19
N LEU A 801 11.79 9.43 18.50
CA LEU A 801 12.51 8.54 19.43
C LEU A 801 12.13 7.06 19.25
N ASN A 802 10.85 6.78 18.96
CA ASN A 802 10.27 5.43 18.91
C ASN A 802 9.78 5.09 17.49
N PRO A 803 10.68 4.71 16.55
CA PRO A 803 10.29 4.36 15.20
C PRO A 803 9.57 3.00 15.13
N TRP A 804 8.30 3.00 14.68
CA TRP A 804 7.46 1.80 14.52
C TRP A 804 8.03 0.77 13.54
N TRP A 805 8.79 1.23 12.55
CA TRP A 805 9.33 0.42 11.46
C TRP A 805 10.66 -0.28 11.82
N LYS A 806 11.24 0.00 12.99
CA LYS A 806 12.59 -0.47 13.36
C LYS A 806 12.70 -2.00 13.34
N ASP A 807 11.70 -2.70 13.86
CA ASP A 807 11.70 -4.16 13.90
C ASP A 807 11.54 -4.81 12.52
N LEU A 808 11.07 -4.06 11.51
CA LEU A 808 11.01 -4.54 10.13
C LEU A 808 12.40 -4.76 9.52
N LYS A 809 13.47 -4.17 10.09
CA LYS A 809 14.84 -4.52 9.71
C LYS A 809 15.11 -6.01 9.89
N LYS A 810 14.65 -6.61 10.98
CA LYS A 810 14.80 -8.06 11.20
C LYS A 810 14.05 -8.86 10.15
N VAL A 811 12.86 -8.39 9.76
CA VAL A 811 12.07 -8.99 8.67
C VAL A 811 12.84 -8.93 7.35
N VAL A 812 13.50 -7.81 7.02
CA VAL A 812 14.39 -7.70 5.86
C VAL A 812 15.48 -8.77 5.91
N GLU A 813 16.17 -8.91 7.05
CA GLU A 813 17.28 -9.85 7.21
C GLU A 813 16.82 -11.31 7.09
N ILE A 814 15.71 -11.67 7.75
CA ILE A 814 15.08 -12.99 7.65
C ILE A 814 14.69 -13.26 6.20
N MET A 815 13.94 -12.35 5.57
CA MET A 815 13.55 -12.47 4.16
C MET A 815 14.75 -12.46 3.21
N GLY A 816 15.89 -11.92 3.62
CA GLY A 816 17.17 -11.97 2.91
C GLY A 816 17.92 -13.30 3.07
N GLY A 817 17.55 -14.11 4.07
CA GLY A 817 18.14 -15.42 4.38
C GLY A 817 19.12 -15.41 5.55
N ARG A 818 19.17 -14.32 6.34
CA ARG A 818 19.96 -14.22 7.56
C ARG A 818 19.12 -14.77 8.72
N MET A 819 19.50 -15.94 9.24
CA MET A 819 18.79 -16.62 10.32
C MET A 819 19.43 -16.24 11.67
N GLU A 820 18.63 -15.69 12.58
CA GLU A 820 18.92 -15.66 14.02
C GLU A 820 18.07 -16.75 14.71
N GLU A 821 18.60 -17.46 15.69
CA GLU A 821 17.83 -18.44 16.46
C GLU A 821 16.74 -17.73 17.30
N GLY A 822 15.48 -18.19 17.21
CA GLY A 822 14.43 -17.81 18.16
C GLY A 822 13.46 -16.68 17.77
N PHE A 823 13.34 -16.30 16.49
CA PHE A 823 12.45 -15.20 16.09
C PHE A 823 10.94 -15.47 16.31
N LYS A 824 10.30 -14.59 17.08
CA LYS A 824 8.85 -14.34 17.08
C LYS A 824 8.62 -12.92 16.56
N LEU A 825 7.79 -12.76 15.54
CA LEU A 825 7.28 -11.45 15.15
C LEU A 825 6.35 -11.02 16.29
N HIS A 826 6.79 -10.09 17.14
CA HIS A 826 5.85 -9.45 18.06
C HIS A 826 4.83 -8.73 17.19
N SER A 827 3.54 -8.96 17.45
CA SER A 827 2.44 -8.22 16.83
C SER A 827 2.69 -6.74 17.08
N THR A 828 3.13 -6.02 16.04
CA THR A 828 3.29 -4.56 16.03
C THR A 828 1.96 -3.89 15.79
#